data_AF-A0A9X3S5L1-F1
#
_entry.id   AF-A0A9X3S5L1-F1
#
_cell.length_a   1.000
_cell.length_b   1.000
_cell.length_c   1.000
_cell.angle_alpha   90.00
_cell.angle_beta   90.00
_cell.angle_gamma   90.00
#
_symmetry.space_group_name_H-M   'P 1'
#
loop_
_entity.id
_entity.type
_entity.pdbx_description
1 polymer ?
#
loop_
_entity_poly.entity_id
_entity_poly.type
_entity_poly.pdbx_seq_one_letter_code
_entity_poly.pdbx_strand_id
1 'polypeptide(L)'
;MRGLIACMSMVLMLVACGVAEAKTRVGTGGNVHAVAGPDGTAHVVWQTGTTLSYCRVAPGTETCAASQTWSAAGALGTDVDVVRAPSTGTVHVVVSVWTSGGQFPGAGLWSIASTQPDAAGNTWAAPKRMTDGTAGTGVGNTHQGTIYGPGAFEIGWLSQVGAPTRLTFGTTNAPGVTQGAVDTNLEGAYEADVGLAAGGAPLVVSRSTNTGVTTYRSWGGTGNVRNVGTWRAPQTLGDIGSVTDLGSNGIAAPVLGSYSEVAGTDWRITLRKYDFASDSFGAPVTVNDDDTPRNVWMFMDSASNVHSLWTSGTSRYAGASSTGLVYSASTTGDSWPKYGIVLDQGTSTGVPALAAGSSGAGVAVWTRDAGNGSTDDDEVYLGAVGGPGSAFPVDPPPPGDPPPQPPPVDPSCVKQPTLGVAKLLATGCFKKTTGTKLTTAQPFLLNGVTVDPGGKTVTVDTAKRTLETGSASLTLGVIKLGKGKLDYTFPATGSWTKPGGAIDLDKAGFGGQLLGLAITGDGTLKLTADGKSLLTGYLRLPKPFDGVTAKLDFKADNFSGLQLEGLKSHIDDLGLGFHDLDLQYTSDPPTWTGKLKFQPSVLGGSGTDFEGEITLVNGSLQRLAIAAKFDAPGRELYPPLVYLRYAGLELELDPALLITGKVVVAGGASPTDTPLVSVGRPYDDFGTLKLRLSSPFSLRADGPVYVLGSRLGSGYFQYSYPGSIEFGAEARIGSCDGGIAGVEASAKGFVELSGGFKFNAKGQGRACLGSLSAGATAVLSSKGIAACASFKFPPISAGAGLFWGDLVPDLMPLLCDTEPYEVAQSAQAGGAIQVKPGLKQLNVIATGDTGVPLVTLVGPNGLRYEGVASGVVTSPTGVSVGEPDLKRQTFLIAKPPAGAWTLEPAAGSPGVAKVQVTRDAPPLKVTGRVKRGELRWKQAGGSGQTVTFYEQGEGVLRKLGVARGASGTLRWKPKVVRGGRRSVVAVGEVEGLASDSFTLGAFTVPKPPKPGVARKLKATHRSGALQLTWTPAKYAARQELRVQLSNGIGQVFRVSARTKRLKVPNVASTVTGRVTIVGLRADGVAGKTARATVKRAPKKR
;
A
#
# COMPACT_ATOMS: atom_id res chain seq x y z
N MET A 1 40.71 42.88 -12.02
CA MET A 1 39.73 42.32 -11.06
C MET A 1 39.15 41.06 -11.72
N ARG A 2 39.75 39.86 -11.67
CA ARG A 2 40.27 39.08 -10.52
C ARG A 2 39.23 39.03 -9.40
N GLY A 3 38.32 38.04 -9.45
CA GLY A 3 37.29 37.88 -8.41
C GLY A 3 36.17 36.88 -8.66
N LEU A 4 36.04 36.24 -9.85
CA LEU A 4 34.93 35.31 -10.11
C LEU A 4 35.31 33.95 -10.73
N ILE A 5 36.60 33.60 -10.75
CA ILE A 5 37.10 32.36 -11.36
C ILE A 5 37.46 31.28 -10.31
N ALA A 6 37.26 31.54 -9.01
CA ALA A 6 37.69 30.62 -7.94
C ALA A 6 36.59 29.71 -7.34
N CYS A 7 35.29 29.94 -7.60
CA CYS A 7 34.22 29.09 -7.03
C CYS A 7 33.73 27.96 -7.95
N MET A 8 34.24 27.84 -9.18
CA MET A 8 33.75 26.85 -10.16
C MET A 8 34.67 25.64 -10.35
N SER A 9 35.77 25.56 -9.59
CA SER A 9 36.77 24.49 -9.65
C SER A 9 36.80 23.58 -8.41
N MET A 10 35.81 23.66 -7.52
CA MET A 10 35.73 22.85 -6.29
C MET A 10 34.42 22.02 -6.20
N VAL A 11 33.90 21.56 -7.35
CA VAL A 11 32.80 20.57 -7.43
C VAL A 11 33.20 19.38 -8.33
N LEU A 12 34.49 19.28 -8.67
CA LEU A 12 35.04 18.22 -9.53
C LEU A 12 35.97 17.28 -8.72
N MET A 13 35.49 16.73 -7.61
CA MET A 13 36.12 15.62 -6.89
C MET A 13 35.13 15.02 -5.87
N LEU A 14 34.08 14.35 -6.34
CA LEU A 14 33.20 13.50 -5.52
C LEU A 14 32.23 12.71 -6.43
N VAL A 15 32.76 11.87 -7.33
CA VAL A 15 31.97 10.79 -7.95
C VAL A 15 32.86 9.54 -8.04
N ALA A 16 33.15 8.99 -6.87
CA ALA A 16 33.55 7.60 -6.70
C ALA A 16 32.73 7.07 -5.51
N CYS A 17 31.41 7.03 -5.67
CA CYS A 17 30.55 6.21 -4.82
C CYS A 17 29.97 5.13 -5.73
N GLY A 18 30.22 3.88 -5.37
CA GLY A 18 29.69 2.71 -6.04
C GLY A 18 28.18 2.80 -6.17
N VAL A 19 27.71 2.25 -7.29
CA VAL A 19 26.33 1.88 -7.58
C VAL A 19 25.71 1.27 -6.32
N ALA A 20 24.76 1.95 -5.69
CA ALA A 20 23.98 1.38 -4.61
C ALA A 20 22.92 0.46 -5.24
N GLU A 21 23.13 -0.85 -5.11
CA GLU A 21 22.17 -1.89 -5.44
C GLU A 21 20.82 -1.57 -4.76
N ALA A 22 19.72 -1.62 -5.53
CA ALA A 22 18.40 -1.40 -4.95
C ALA A 22 18.03 -2.65 -4.14
N LYS A 23 17.28 -2.45 -3.07
CA LYS A 23 16.92 -3.51 -2.13
C LYS A 23 15.44 -3.45 -1.93
N THR A 24 14.82 -4.61 -1.87
CA THR A 24 13.37 -4.68 -1.75
C THR A 24 12.95 -4.75 -0.29
N ARG A 25 12.21 -3.75 0.18
CA ARG A 25 11.52 -3.84 1.47
C ARG A 25 10.38 -4.84 1.37
N VAL A 26 10.39 -5.88 2.21
CA VAL A 26 9.38 -6.95 2.21
C VAL A 26 8.47 -6.95 3.43
N GLY A 27 8.82 -6.20 4.48
CA GLY A 27 8.00 -6.11 5.67
C GLY A 27 8.56 -5.17 6.72
N THR A 28 8.03 -5.33 7.93
CA THR A 28 8.55 -4.75 9.17
C THR A 28 8.81 -5.89 10.15
N GLY A 29 9.80 -5.76 11.02
CA GLY A 29 10.20 -6.79 11.96
C GLY A 29 11.70 -6.91 12.11
N GLY A 30 12.10 -7.77 13.05
CA GLY A 30 13.47 -8.18 13.32
C GLY A 30 13.63 -9.69 13.22
N ASN A 31 14.78 -10.18 13.69
CA ASN A 31 15.08 -11.61 13.82
C ASN A 31 14.85 -12.39 12.52
N VAL A 32 15.64 -12.05 11.52
CA VAL A 32 15.51 -12.57 10.15
C VAL A 32 16.30 -13.88 10.01
N HIS A 33 15.72 -14.87 9.35
CA HIS A 33 16.39 -16.15 9.04
C HIS A 33 16.06 -16.59 7.61
N ALA A 34 16.97 -17.34 7.00
CA ALA A 34 16.81 -17.79 5.62
C ALA A 34 17.42 -19.18 5.37
N VAL A 35 16.77 -19.97 4.52
CA VAL A 35 17.30 -21.22 3.97
C VAL A 35 16.96 -21.34 2.48
N ALA A 36 17.80 -22.00 1.68
CA ALA A 36 17.58 -22.14 0.24
C ALA A 36 17.63 -23.60 -0.23
N GLY A 37 16.88 -23.88 -1.30
CA GLY A 37 17.00 -25.11 -2.08
C GLY A 37 18.20 -25.08 -3.03
N PRO A 38 18.59 -26.23 -3.61
CA PRO A 38 19.70 -26.31 -4.56
C PRO A 38 19.54 -25.44 -5.81
N ASP A 39 18.30 -25.12 -6.20
CA ASP A 39 17.99 -24.24 -7.32
C ASP A 39 18.19 -22.74 -7.01
N GLY A 40 18.38 -22.40 -5.72
CA GLY A 40 18.48 -21.02 -5.23
C GLY A 40 17.16 -20.42 -4.77
N THR A 41 16.07 -21.20 -4.71
CA THR A 41 14.81 -20.73 -4.14
C THR A 41 15.00 -20.56 -2.63
N ALA A 42 14.88 -19.32 -2.16
CA ALA A 42 15.07 -18.98 -0.75
C ALA A 42 13.73 -18.89 0.00
N HIS A 43 13.78 -19.29 1.25
CA HIS A 43 12.70 -19.30 2.22
C HIS A 43 13.13 -18.41 3.38
N VAL A 44 12.49 -17.24 3.49
CA VAL A 44 12.84 -16.19 4.43
C VAL A 44 11.77 -16.09 5.50
N VAL A 45 12.16 -15.94 6.75
CA VAL A 45 11.25 -15.68 7.87
C VAL A 45 11.73 -14.49 8.68
N TRP A 46 10.79 -13.76 9.28
CA TRP A 46 11.06 -12.67 10.21
C TRP A 46 9.90 -12.48 11.19
N GLN A 47 10.13 -11.70 12.24
CA GLN A 47 9.20 -11.52 13.34
C GLN A 47 8.87 -10.05 13.60
N THR A 48 7.57 -9.74 13.78
CA THR A 48 7.06 -8.42 14.19
C THR A 48 6.25 -8.61 15.47
N GLY A 49 6.84 -8.32 16.63
CA GLY A 49 6.23 -8.64 17.92
C GLY A 49 5.94 -10.15 18.04
N THR A 50 4.65 -10.54 18.08
CA THR A 50 4.23 -11.96 18.10
C THR A 50 3.70 -12.47 16.75
N THR A 51 3.89 -11.68 15.68
CA THR A 51 3.52 -12.06 14.31
C THR A 51 4.75 -12.59 13.59
N LEU A 52 4.61 -13.76 12.99
CA LEU A 52 5.65 -14.45 12.24
C LEU A 52 5.32 -14.32 10.77
N SER A 53 6.27 -13.85 9.98
CA SER A 53 6.10 -13.66 8.56
C SER A 53 7.04 -14.56 7.80
N TYR A 54 6.55 -15.13 6.71
CA TYR A 54 7.30 -15.96 5.79
C TYR A 54 7.20 -15.40 4.38
N CYS A 55 8.30 -15.50 3.65
CA CYS A 55 8.40 -15.15 2.26
C CYS A 55 9.19 -16.19 1.46
N ARG A 56 8.66 -16.59 0.29
CA ARG A 56 9.40 -17.37 -0.71
C ARG A 56 9.97 -16.44 -1.77
N VAL A 57 11.26 -16.58 -2.05
CA VAL A 57 12.01 -15.74 -2.98
C VAL A 57 12.59 -16.64 -4.07
N ALA A 58 12.33 -16.28 -5.33
CA ALA A 58 12.87 -17.05 -6.46
C ALA A 58 14.38 -16.80 -6.62
N PRO A 59 15.14 -17.76 -7.19
CA PRO A 59 16.59 -17.62 -7.35
C PRO A 59 16.97 -16.32 -8.08
N GLY A 60 17.89 -15.55 -7.49
CA GLY A 60 18.40 -14.30 -8.08
C GLY A 60 17.37 -13.18 -8.18
N THR A 61 16.30 -13.23 -7.39
CA THR A 61 15.27 -12.17 -7.28
C THR A 61 15.21 -11.64 -5.85
N GLU A 62 14.58 -10.48 -5.68
CA GLU A 62 14.35 -9.87 -4.36
C GLU A 62 12.86 -9.75 -4.02
N THR A 63 12.02 -10.30 -4.90
CA THR A 63 10.57 -10.18 -4.77
C THR A 63 10.01 -11.38 -4.04
N CYS A 64 9.11 -11.10 -3.10
CA CYS A 64 8.32 -12.12 -2.46
C CYS A 64 7.33 -12.74 -3.46
N ALA A 65 7.65 -13.92 -3.97
CA ALA A 65 6.76 -14.67 -4.86
C ALA A 65 5.53 -15.19 -4.11
N ALA A 66 5.65 -15.37 -2.79
CA ALA A 66 4.60 -15.84 -1.92
C ALA A 66 4.87 -15.47 -0.47
N SER A 67 3.82 -15.09 0.26
CA SER A 67 3.91 -14.82 1.69
C SER A 67 2.86 -15.57 2.50
N GLN A 68 3.20 -15.83 3.76
CA GLN A 68 2.32 -16.41 4.75
C GLN A 68 2.62 -15.75 6.09
N THR A 69 1.60 -15.59 6.93
CA THR A 69 1.79 -15.14 8.31
C THR A 69 1.17 -16.11 9.30
N TRP A 70 1.75 -16.15 10.49
CA TRP A 70 1.23 -16.83 11.67
C TRP A 70 1.26 -15.89 12.86
N SER A 71 0.40 -16.14 13.84
CA SER A 71 0.31 -15.29 15.02
C SER A 71 0.37 -16.10 16.30
N ALA A 72 1.26 -15.68 17.19
CA ALA A 72 1.32 -16.10 18.58
C ALA A 72 0.71 -15.04 19.50
N ALA A 73 -0.28 -14.27 19.03
CA ALA A 73 -0.92 -13.21 19.81
C ALA A 73 -1.33 -13.68 21.22
N GLY A 74 -0.89 -12.95 22.24
CA GLY A 74 -1.11 -13.30 23.65
C GLY A 74 0.00 -14.14 24.28
N ALA A 75 0.99 -14.60 23.51
CA ALA A 75 2.22 -15.16 24.07
C ALA A 75 3.07 -14.05 24.73
N LEU A 76 3.77 -14.38 25.81
CA LEU A 76 4.69 -13.46 26.49
C LEU A 76 5.97 -13.18 25.69
N GLY A 77 6.30 -14.04 24.73
CA GLY A 77 7.38 -13.85 23.78
C GLY A 77 7.49 -15.03 22.81
N THR A 78 8.13 -14.75 21.68
CA THR A 78 8.34 -15.69 20.59
C THR A 78 9.68 -15.49 19.92
N ASP A 79 10.14 -16.53 19.24
CA ASP A 79 11.34 -16.55 18.42
C ASP A 79 11.09 -17.45 17.18
N VAL A 80 11.82 -17.25 16.09
CA VAL A 80 11.61 -17.94 14.81
C VAL A 80 12.92 -18.34 14.15
N ASP A 81 12.91 -19.48 13.47
CA ASP A 81 13.98 -19.95 12.60
C ASP A 81 13.38 -20.74 11.42
N VAL A 82 14.19 -21.06 10.41
CA VAL A 82 13.79 -21.83 9.24
C VAL A 82 14.85 -22.85 8.85
N VAL A 83 14.45 -24.11 8.72
CA VAL A 83 15.33 -25.19 8.26
C VAL A 83 14.72 -25.97 7.11
N ARG A 84 15.57 -26.52 6.25
CA ARG A 84 15.16 -27.32 5.08
C ARG A 84 15.66 -28.74 5.21
N ALA A 85 14.76 -29.70 5.03
CA ALA A 85 15.09 -31.11 4.91
C ALA A 85 15.82 -31.37 3.57
N PRO A 86 17.12 -31.73 3.57
CA PRO A 86 17.88 -31.83 2.32
C PRO A 86 17.34 -32.89 1.36
N SER A 87 16.82 -34.00 1.89
CA SER A 87 16.37 -35.17 1.13
C SER A 87 14.97 -35.02 0.52
N THR A 88 14.06 -34.34 1.22
CA THR A 88 12.66 -34.18 0.79
C THR A 88 12.36 -32.80 0.20
N GLY A 89 13.21 -31.80 0.46
CA GLY A 89 12.92 -30.40 0.17
C GLY A 89 11.78 -29.82 0.99
N THR A 90 11.44 -30.46 2.13
CA THR A 90 10.44 -29.94 3.06
C THR A 90 11.04 -28.78 3.85
N VAL A 91 10.34 -27.65 3.89
CA VAL A 91 10.76 -26.48 4.66
C VAL A 91 9.98 -26.47 5.97
N HIS A 92 10.68 -26.24 7.07
CA HIS A 92 10.13 -26.15 8.41
C HIS A 92 10.37 -24.75 8.94
N VAL A 93 9.29 -24.01 9.18
CA VAL A 93 9.35 -22.80 10.01
C VAL A 93 9.25 -23.25 11.45
N VAL A 94 10.30 -22.99 12.22
CA VAL A 94 10.44 -23.37 13.62
C VAL A 94 10.10 -22.16 14.47
N VAL A 95 9.19 -22.31 15.42
CA VAL A 95 8.67 -21.20 16.24
C VAL A 95 8.75 -21.57 17.70
N SER A 96 9.50 -20.81 18.49
CA SER A 96 9.43 -20.93 19.94
C SER A 96 8.41 -19.96 20.50
N VAL A 97 7.65 -20.46 21.48
CA VAL A 97 6.60 -19.70 22.15
C VAL A 97 6.75 -19.89 23.66
N TRP A 98 6.87 -18.79 24.41
CA TRP A 98 7.15 -18.87 25.86
C TRP A 98 5.90 -19.18 26.70
N THR A 99 4.71 -18.87 26.19
CA THR A 99 3.41 -19.19 26.80
C THR A 99 2.40 -19.56 25.71
N SER A 100 1.20 -20.04 26.06
CA SER A 100 0.14 -20.22 25.06
C SER A 100 -0.23 -18.88 24.40
N GLY A 101 -0.40 -18.86 23.08
CA GLY A 101 -0.80 -17.66 22.34
C GLY A 101 -1.19 -17.97 20.89
N GLY A 102 -2.22 -17.30 20.38
CA GLY A 102 -2.70 -17.39 19.02
C GLY A 102 -2.88 -18.83 18.53
N GLN A 103 -2.11 -19.22 17.50
CA GLN A 103 -2.15 -20.54 16.87
C GLN A 103 -1.35 -21.61 17.63
N PHE A 104 -0.71 -21.25 18.75
CA PHE A 104 0.18 -22.11 19.53
C PHE A 104 -0.41 -22.34 20.93
N PRO A 105 -1.11 -23.46 21.17
CA PRO A 105 -1.89 -23.68 22.39
C PRO A 105 -1.06 -23.93 23.67
N GLY A 106 0.27 -23.81 23.62
CA GLY A 106 1.14 -24.00 24.77
C GLY A 106 2.58 -23.58 24.51
N ALA A 107 3.34 -23.38 25.59
CA ALA A 107 4.76 -23.04 25.53
C ALA A 107 5.59 -24.15 24.85
N GLY A 108 6.74 -23.80 24.29
CA GLY A 108 7.66 -24.75 23.66
C GLY A 108 7.92 -24.44 22.20
N LEU A 109 8.55 -25.40 21.52
CA LEU A 109 9.00 -25.29 20.14
C LEU A 109 7.97 -25.96 19.23
N TRP A 110 7.62 -25.27 18.17
CA TRP A 110 6.63 -25.68 17.19
C TRP A 110 7.27 -25.72 15.81
N SER A 111 6.84 -26.64 14.97
CA SER A 111 7.23 -26.67 13.57
C SER A 111 6.00 -26.57 12.68
N ILE A 112 6.11 -25.73 11.65
CA ILE A 112 5.13 -25.56 10.60
C ILE A 112 5.80 -26.07 9.32
N ALA A 113 5.46 -27.28 8.91
CA ALA A 113 6.07 -27.94 7.77
C ALA A 113 5.35 -27.55 6.46
N SER A 114 6.11 -27.31 5.39
CA SER A 114 5.54 -27.18 4.06
C SER A 114 4.94 -28.52 3.62
N THR A 115 3.72 -28.48 3.07
CA THR A 115 3.06 -29.70 2.55
C THR A 115 3.51 -30.06 1.13
N GLN A 116 4.29 -29.17 0.51
CA GLN A 116 4.89 -29.37 -0.80
C GLN A 116 6.38 -28.99 -0.75
N PRO A 117 7.26 -29.76 -1.43
CA PRO A 117 8.67 -29.40 -1.57
C PRO A 117 8.90 -28.10 -2.36
N ASP A 118 10.13 -27.58 -2.29
CA ASP A 118 10.64 -26.27 -2.77
C ASP A 118 10.10 -25.68 -4.09
N ALA A 119 9.45 -26.47 -4.96
CA ALA A 119 9.00 -26.07 -6.30
C ALA A 119 7.49 -25.77 -6.45
N ALA A 120 6.58 -26.29 -5.61
CA ALA A 120 5.18 -26.50 -6.06
C ALA A 120 4.05 -25.68 -5.39
N GLY A 121 4.23 -25.01 -4.24
CA GLY A 121 3.13 -24.21 -3.65
C GLY A 121 3.35 -23.66 -2.24
N ASN A 122 2.39 -22.85 -1.77
CA ASN A 122 2.43 -22.09 -0.50
C ASN A 122 1.52 -22.70 0.57
N THR A 123 1.56 -24.02 0.71
CA THR A 123 0.64 -24.75 1.58
C THR A 123 1.39 -25.34 2.77
N TRP A 124 0.89 -25.05 3.96
CA TRP A 124 1.54 -25.35 5.23
C TRP A 124 0.67 -26.25 6.08
N ALA A 125 1.31 -27.18 6.79
CA ALA A 125 0.63 -28.00 7.78
C ALA A 125 0.24 -27.14 9.00
N ALA A 126 -0.69 -27.65 9.81
CA ALA A 126 -0.97 -27.03 11.10
C ALA A 126 0.28 -27.06 12.01
N PRO A 127 0.50 -26.04 12.86
CA PRO A 127 1.62 -26.04 13.80
C PRO A 127 1.64 -27.31 14.64
N LYS A 128 2.79 -27.98 14.67
CA LYS A 128 3.01 -29.19 15.44
C LYS A 128 4.03 -28.96 16.54
N ARG A 129 3.64 -29.23 17.79
CA ARG A 129 4.50 -29.10 18.95
C ARG A 129 5.61 -30.16 18.91
N MET A 130 6.84 -29.72 19.07
CA MET A 130 8.04 -30.56 19.17
C MET A 130 8.55 -30.67 20.61
N THR A 131 8.18 -29.75 21.50
CA THR A 131 8.61 -29.75 22.92
C THR A 131 7.53 -29.36 23.90
N ASP A 132 7.57 -29.91 25.12
CA ASP A 132 6.57 -29.63 26.17
C ASP A 132 6.82 -28.36 26.98
N GLY A 133 7.90 -27.62 26.69
CA GLY A 133 8.14 -26.23 27.12
C GLY A 133 7.77 -25.93 28.58
N THR A 134 8.52 -26.45 29.55
CA THR A 134 8.36 -26.05 30.96
C THR A 134 9.44 -25.05 31.35
N ALA A 135 9.04 -23.97 32.03
CA ALA A 135 9.92 -22.88 32.50
C ALA A 135 11.10 -23.35 33.39
N GLY A 136 11.09 -24.60 33.89
CA GLY A 136 12.15 -25.16 34.74
C GLY A 136 13.20 -26.03 34.03
N THR A 137 13.02 -26.44 32.77
CA THR A 137 13.96 -27.37 32.10
C THR A 137 14.94 -26.71 31.14
N GLY A 138 14.79 -25.41 30.86
CA GLY A 138 15.69 -24.68 29.96
C GLY A 138 15.69 -25.20 28.52
N VAL A 139 14.60 -25.83 28.06
CA VAL A 139 14.52 -26.45 26.72
C VAL A 139 13.90 -25.51 25.66
N GLY A 140 13.45 -24.31 26.04
CA GLY A 140 12.56 -23.49 25.21
C GLY A 140 13.12 -22.20 24.60
N ASN A 141 14.25 -21.64 25.04
CA ASN A 141 14.38 -20.17 25.00
C ASN A 141 15.58 -19.60 24.25
N THR A 142 16.33 -20.39 23.48
CA THR A 142 17.43 -19.86 22.64
C THR A 142 17.50 -20.62 21.31
N HIS A 143 17.68 -19.93 20.18
CA HIS A 143 17.80 -20.52 18.82
C HIS A 143 19.08 -20.07 18.13
N GLN A 144 20.20 -20.08 18.85
CA GLN A 144 21.49 -19.86 18.19
C GLN A 144 21.85 -21.14 17.42
N GLY A 145 21.39 -21.21 16.17
CA GLY A 145 21.59 -22.35 15.27
C GLY A 145 20.51 -23.43 15.37
N THR A 146 19.95 -23.77 14.21
CA THR A 146 19.07 -24.93 14.02
C THR A 146 19.58 -25.78 12.85
N ILE A 147 19.65 -27.10 13.06
CA ILE A 147 20.06 -28.08 12.05
C ILE A 147 18.94 -29.07 11.75
N TYR A 148 18.94 -29.58 10.52
CA TYR A 148 18.16 -30.76 10.16
C TYR A 148 19.05 -32.01 10.33
N GLY A 149 19.02 -32.59 11.54
CA GLY A 149 20.04 -33.51 12.06
C GLY A 149 19.73 -35.00 11.90
N PRO A 150 20.73 -35.88 12.16
CA PRO A 150 21.00 -37.09 11.37
C PRO A 150 19.97 -38.25 11.45
N GLY A 151 18.97 -38.16 12.32
CA GLY A 151 17.82 -39.06 12.32
C GLY A 151 16.82 -38.73 11.20
N ALA A 152 16.03 -39.70 10.76
CA ALA A 152 14.94 -39.42 9.83
C ALA A 152 13.96 -38.42 10.48
N PHE A 153 13.92 -37.19 9.98
CA PHE A 153 13.03 -36.11 10.41
C PHE A 153 13.27 -35.60 11.84
N GLU A 154 14.53 -35.42 12.22
CA GLU A 154 14.92 -34.74 13.46
C GLU A 154 15.39 -33.31 13.20
N ILE A 155 14.79 -32.36 13.92
CA ILE A 155 15.24 -30.96 13.97
C ILE A 155 16.02 -30.81 15.28
N GLY A 156 17.26 -30.33 15.19
CA GLY A 156 18.14 -30.06 16.33
C GLY A 156 18.36 -28.56 16.52
N TRP A 157 18.41 -28.08 17.77
CA TRP A 157 18.67 -26.67 18.10
C TRP A 157 19.39 -26.53 19.45
N LEU A 158 20.07 -25.41 19.65
CA LEU A 158 20.76 -25.11 20.92
C LEU A 158 19.77 -24.59 21.98
N SER A 159 19.28 -25.47 22.85
CA SER A 159 18.15 -25.15 23.73
C SER A 159 18.51 -24.41 25.02
N GLN A 160 19.75 -24.52 25.49
CA GLN A 160 20.22 -23.90 26.75
C GLN A 160 21.61 -23.29 26.56
N VAL A 161 21.69 -21.98 26.84
CA VAL A 161 22.88 -21.15 26.72
C VAL A 161 23.13 -20.41 28.04
N GLY A 162 24.38 -20.39 28.53
CA GLY A 162 24.76 -19.85 29.86
C GLY A 162 24.89 -20.89 31.00
N ALA A 163 24.61 -22.16 30.69
CA ALA A 163 25.01 -23.38 31.41
C ALA A 163 25.61 -24.33 30.34
N PRO A 164 26.23 -25.50 30.63
CA PRO A 164 26.92 -26.25 29.57
C PRO A 164 26.04 -26.42 28.33
N THR A 165 26.56 -26.04 27.16
CA THR A 165 25.75 -25.87 25.94
C THR A 165 25.00 -27.15 25.62
N ARG A 166 23.68 -27.06 25.44
CA ARG A 166 22.81 -28.23 25.24
C ARG A 166 22.23 -28.24 23.83
N LEU A 167 22.42 -29.34 23.12
CA LEU A 167 21.79 -29.59 21.82
C LEU A 167 20.56 -30.49 22.03
N THR A 168 19.38 -29.97 21.70
CA THR A 168 18.12 -30.72 21.81
C THR A 168 17.63 -31.10 20.43
N PHE A 169 17.06 -32.31 20.32
CA PHE A 169 16.43 -32.84 19.13
C PHE A 169 14.94 -33.09 19.36
N GLY A 170 14.13 -32.74 18.36
CA GLY A 170 12.69 -32.97 18.32
C GLY A 170 12.26 -33.49 16.95
N THR A 171 11.11 -34.14 16.87
CA THR A 171 10.56 -34.64 15.59
C THR A 171 9.10 -34.24 15.39
N THR A 172 8.74 -34.02 14.13
CA THR A 172 7.37 -33.75 13.69
C THR A 172 6.64 -34.99 13.18
N ASN A 173 7.25 -36.18 13.23
CA ASN A 173 6.62 -37.40 12.70
C ASN A 173 5.92 -38.27 13.75
N ALA A 174 6.20 -38.09 15.04
CA ALA A 174 5.56 -38.85 16.11
C ALA A 174 4.16 -38.30 16.44
N PRO A 175 3.17 -39.12 16.85
CA PRO A 175 1.82 -38.67 17.23
C PRO A 175 1.76 -37.85 18.54
N GLY A 176 2.91 -37.57 19.17
CA GLY A 176 3.04 -36.71 20.35
C GLY A 176 4.41 -36.05 20.43
N VAL A 177 4.66 -35.30 21.51
CA VAL A 177 5.96 -34.65 21.74
C VAL A 177 7.03 -35.71 22.01
N THR A 178 8.04 -35.77 21.15
CA THR A 178 9.20 -36.65 21.30
C THR A 178 10.46 -35.82 21.19
N GLN A 179 11.06 -35.51 22.34
CA GLN A 179 12.29 -34.71 22.43
C GLN A 179 13.39 -35.48 23.18
N GLY A 180 14.64 -35.11 22.96
CA GLY A 180 15.75 -35.53 23.79
C GLY A 180 16.97 -34.65 23.56
N ALA A 181 17.78 -34.47 24.59
CA ALA A 181 18.88 -33.53 24.58
C ALA A 181 20.20 -34.21 24.92
N VAL A 182 21.30 -33.60 24.46
CA VAL A 182 22.65 -33.95 24.85
C VAL A 182 23.36 -32.73 25.43
N ASP A 183 23.94 -32.90 26.61
CA ASP A 183 24.84 -31.93 27.21
C ASP A 183 26.19 -32.03 26.52
N THR A 184 26.54 -31.04 25.70
CA THR A 184 27.79 -31.06 24.92
C THR A 184 29.01 -30.91 25.83
N ASN A 185 28.83 -30.53 27.10
CA ASN A 185 29.90 -30.19 28.04
C ASN A 185 30.84 -29.08 27.53
N LEU A 186 30.39 -28.28 26.56
CA LEU A 186 31.02 -27.02 26.22
C LEU A 186 30.60 -25.96 27.25
N GLU A 187 31.46 -25.01 27.54
CA GLU A 187 31.12 -23.91 28.44
C GLU A 187 29.96 -23.10 27.84
N GLY A 188 28.92 -22.84 28.63
CA GLY A 188 27.72 -22.16 28.16
C GLY A 188 27.95 -20.69 27.87
N ALA A 189 27.64 -20.25 26.65
CA ALA A 189 27.80 -18.85 26.27
C ALA A 189 26.89 -18.40 25.13
N TYR A 190 26.49 -17.13 25.15
CA TYR A 190 25.65 -16.46 24.14
C TYR A 190 26.34 -16.32 22.76
N GLU A 191 27.54 -16.86 22.58
CA GLU A 191 28.22 -17.00 21.29
C GLU A 191 28.38 -18.51 21.03
N ALA A 192 27.31 -19.17 20.60
CA ALA A 192 27.31 -20.59 20.28
C ALA A 192 26.55 -20.86 18.98
N ASP A 193 26.95 -21.89 18.24
CA ASP A 193 26.29 -22.29 17.00
C ASP A 193 26.42 -23.80 16.77
N VAL A 194 25.55 -24.35 15.92
CA VAL A 194 25.52 -25.76 15.54
C VAL A 194 25.38 -25.93 14.03
N GLY A 195 26.18 -26.84 13.50
CA GLY A 195 26.22 -27.16 12.07
C GLY A 195 26.43 -28.64 11.82
N LEU A 196 26.39 -29.04 10.56
CA LEU A 196 26.60 -30.41 10.13
C LEU A 196 27.95 -30.57 9.44
N ALA A 197 28.82 -31.39 10.01
CA ALA A 197 30.02 -31.87 9.35
C ALA A 197 29.68 -32.87 8.24
N ALA A 198 30.69 -33.20 7.41
CA ALA A 198 30.56 -34.18 6.34
C ALA A 198 29.94 -35.50 6.84
N GLY A 199 28.90 -35.98 6.15
CA GLY A 199 28.15 -37.16 6.56
C GLY A 199 27.02 -36.88 7.57
N GLY A 200 26.69 -35.60 7.81
CA GLY A 200 25.56 -35.18 8.64
C GLY A 200 25.82 -35.25 10.15
N ALA A 201 27.09 -35.28 10.58
CA ALA A 201 27.44 -35.33 11.99
C ALA A 201 27.35 -33.93 12.64
N PRO A 202 26.56 -33.74 13.72
CA PRO A 202 26.50 -32.45 14.39
C PRO A 202 27.84 -32.01 14.96
N LEU A 203 28.17 -30.74 14.75
CA LEU A 203 29.30 -30.02 15.33
C LEU A 203 28.74 -28.82 16.08
N VAL A 204 29.04 -28.72 17.37
CA VAL A 204 28.67 -27.57 18.20
C VAL A 204 29.92 -26.79 18.53
N VAL A 205 29.85 -25.48 18.35
CA VAL A 205 30.91 -24.52 18.72
C VAL A 205 30.34 -23.57 19.76
N SER A 206 31.14 -23.22 20.76
CA SER A 206 30.74 -22.25 21.78
C SER A 206 31.95 -21.47 22.30
N ARG A 207 31.80 -20.16 22.38
CA ARG A 207 32.82 -19.26 22.89
C ARG A 207 32.42 -18.67 24.23
N SER A 208 33.20 -18.97 25.27
CA SER A 208 32.97 -18.45 26.61
C SER A 208 33.00 -16.93 26.65
N THR A 209 31.93 -16.31 27.15
CA THR A 209 31.89 -14.86 27.41
C THR A 209 32.83 -14.43 28.53
N ASN A 210 33.21 -15.36 29.42
CA ASN A 210 34.06 -15.08 30.57
C ASN A 210 35.55 -15.14 30.22
N THR A 211 35.94 -16.12 29.40
CA THR A 211 37.35 -16.39 29.10
C THR A 211 37.75 -16.01 27.67
N GLY A 212 36.79 -15.75 26.77
CA GLY A 212 37.03 -15.55 25.34
C GLY A 212 37.44 -16.83 24.59
N VAL A 213 37.57 -17.96 25.30
CA VAL A 213 38.02 -19.23 24.71
C VAL A 213 36.90 -19.86 23.91
N THR A 214 37.21 -20.21 22.67
CA THR A 214 36.31 -20.97 21.80
C THR A 214 36.57 -22.47 21.97
N THR A 215 35.50 -23.20 22.23
CA THR A 215 35.49 -24.65 22.37
C THR A 215 34.53 -25.27 21.36
N TYR A 216 34.77 -26.51 20.97
CA TYR A 216 33.90 -27.22 20.04
C TYR A 216 33.84 -28.70 20.38
N ARG A 217 32.76 -29.34 19.92
CA ARG A 217 32.56 -30.77 20.08
C ARG A 217 31.76 -31.32 18.93
N SER A 218 32.20 -32.45 18.39
CA SER A 218 31.53 -33.14 17.30
C SER A 218 30.97 -34.49 17.76
N TRP A 219 29.87 -34.89 17.13
CA TRP A 219 29.34 -36.24 17.29
C TRP A 219 30.21 -37.23 16.52
N GLY A 220 30.47 -38.42 17.08
CA GLY A 220 31.38 -39.42 16.50
C GLY A 220 30.91 -40.06 15.19
N GLY A 221 29.74 -39.70 14.66
CA GLY A 221 29.19 -40.22 13.40
C GLY A 221 28.46 -41.56 13.52
N THR A 222 28.47 -42.19 14.71
CA THR A 222 27.80 -43.47 14.97
C THR A 222 27.17 -43.49 16.36
N GLY A 223 26.13 -44.31 16.54
CA GLY A 223 25.38 -44.43 17.80
C GLY A 223 24.20 -43.46 17.92
N ASN A 224 23.70 -43.24 19.13
CA ASN A 224 22.60 -42.32 19.38
C ASN A 224 23.15 -40.91 19.63
N VAL A 225 22.82 -39.95 18.74
CA VAL A 225 23.25 -38.54 18.85
C VAL A 225 22.85 -37.87 20.18
N ARG A 226 21.83 -38.38 20.86
CA ARG A 226 21.36 -37.88 22.18
C ARG A 226 22.16 -38.45 23.36
N ASN A 227 23.08 -39.37 23.11
CA ASN A 227 23.98 -39.93 24.14
C ASN A 227 25.35 -39.26 24.04
N VAL A 228 25.71 -38.48 25.05
CA VAL A 228 27.00 -37.78 25.14
C VAL A 228 28.22 -38.72 25.04
N GLY A 229 28.09 -39.99 25.42
CA GLY A 229 29.15 -40.99 25.27
C GLY A 229 29.47 -41.36 23.82
N THR A 230 28.63 -40.97 22.86
CA THR A 230 28.88 -41.15 21.41
C THR A 230 29.50 -39.91 20.76
N TRP A 231 29.71 -38.84 21.54
CA TRP A 231 30.39 -37.63 21.08
C TRP A 231 31.87 -37.71 21.39
N ARG A 232 32.69 -37.10 20.53
CA ARG A 232 34.13 -36.96 20.76
C ARG A 232 34.40 -36.09 21.99
N ALA A 233 35.63 -36.10 22.50
CA ALA A 233 35.97 -35.24 23.64
C ALA A 233 35.90 -33.76 23.24
N PRO A 234 35.43 -32.84 24.11
CA PRO A 234 35.49 -31.40 23.85
C PRO A 234 36.91 -30.96 23.49
N GLN A 235 37.02 -30.09 22.50
CA GLN A 235 38.28 -29.51 22.03
C GLN A 235 38.27 -27.98 22.25
N THR A 236 39.46 -27.38 22.29
CA THR A 236 39.64 -25.91 22.41
C THR A 236 40.39 -25.35 21.20
N LEU A 237 39.98 -24.17 20.74
CA LEU A 237 40.66 -23.37 19.72
C LEU A 237 41.42 -22.18 20.32
N GLY A 238 41.30 -21.96 21.63
CA GLY A 238 41.80 -20.74 22.27
C GLY A 238 40.91 -19.53 21.97
N ASP A 239 41.43 -18.33 22.21
CA ASP A 239 40.76 -17.09 21.81
C ASP A 239 40.99 -16.84 20.32
N ILE A 240 39.91 -16.88 19.55
CA ILE A 240 39.90 -16.62 18.11
C ILE A 240 39.15 -15.33 17.78
N GLY A 241 38.94 -14.45 18.77
CA GLY A 241 38.28 -13.16 18.60
C GLY A 241 36.75 -13.21 18.63
N SER A 242 36.07 -12.12 18.29
CA SER A 242 34.62 -11.94 18.51
C SER A 242 33.72 -12.49 17.42
N VAL A 243 32.50 -12.92 17.83
CA VAL A 243 31.47 -13.53 16.97
C VAL A 243 31.89 -14.88 16.39
N THR A 244 31.13 -15.94 16.67
CA THR A 244 31.35 -17.28 16.10
C THR A 244 30.12 -17.69 15.32
N ASP A 245 30.29 -17.94 14.02
CA ASP A 245 29.20 -18.41 13.15
C ASP A 245 29.69 -19.57 12.27
N LEU A 246 28.87 -20.61 12.13
CA LEU A 246 29.25 -21.88 11.53
C LEU A 246 28.50 -22.11 10.21
N GLY A 247 29.19 -21.85 9.09
CA GLY A 247 28.71 -22.24 7.78
C GLY A 247 28.81 -23.75 7.58
N SER A 248 27.70 -24.41 7.27
CA SER A 248 27.69 -25.85 7.00
C SER A 248 26.62 -26.27 6.01
N ASN A 249 26.85 -27.36 5.28
CA ASN A 249 25.87 -27.96 4.37
C ASN A 249 25.73 -29.48 4.56
N GLY A 250 26.44 -30.08 5.52
CA GLY A 250 26.49 -31.52 5.75
C GLY A 250 27.21 -32.35 4.67
N ILE A 251 27.72 -31.70 3.62
CA ILE A 251 28.41 -32.34 2.48
C ILE A 251 29.92 -32.12 2.61
N ALA A 252 30.35 -30.87 2.77
CA ALA A 252 31.76 -30.49 2.87
C ALA A 252 32.18 -30.18 4.32
N ALA A 253 33.49 -29.94 4.50
CA ALA A 253 34.06 -29.44 5.74
C ALA A 253 33.37 -28.13 6.15
N PRO A 254 32.72 -28.07 7.33
CA PRO A 254 32.08 -26.84 7.79
C PRO A 254 33.14 -25.79 8.10
N VAL A 255 32.72 -24.52 8.07
CA VAL A 255 33.59 -23.36 8.20
C VAL A 255 33.15 -22.49 9.36
N LEU A 256 34.09 -22.17 10.25
CA LEU A 256 33.87 -21.28 11.37
C LEU A 256 34.41 -19.90 11.01
N GLY A 257 33.51 -18.91 10.97
CA GLY A 257 33.87 -17.50 10.84
C GLY A 257 34.12 -16.86 12.19
N SER A 258 35.14 -16.00 12.28
CA SER A 258 35.35 -15.13 13.43
C SER A 258 35.96 -13.78 13.04
N TYR A 259 35.87 -12.79 13.93
CA TYR A 259 36.63 -11.55 13.83
C TYR A 259 37.88 -11.65 14.73
N SER A 260 39.05 -11.84 14.13
CA SER A 260 40.28 -12.18 14.84
C SER A 260 41.45 -11.26 14.49
N GLU A 261 42.37 -11.09 15.43
CA GLU A 261 43.66 -10.44 15.18
C GLU A 261 44.52 -11.29 14.21
N VAL A 262 44.93 -10.69 13.10
CA VAL A 262 45.81 -11.33 12.10
C VAL A 262 47.26 -10.85 12.20
N ALA A 263 47.48 -9.64 12.70
CA ALA A 263 48.82 -9.08 12.96
C ALA A 263 48.75 -7.85 13.91
N GLY A 264 48.99 -8.05 15.21
CA GLY A 264 49.15 -6.96 16.18
C GLY A 264 47.85 -6.20 16.47
N THR A 265 47.67 -5.02 15.91
CA THR A 265 46.38 -4.29 16.07
C THR A 265 45.45 -4.48 14.89
N ASP A 266 45.83 -5.29 13.89
CA ASP A 266 45.03 -5.55 12.70
C ASP A 266 44.07 -6.72 12.93
N TRP A 267 42.77 -6.44 12.88
CA TRP A 267 41.71 -7.40 13.10
C TRP A 267 40.91 -7.58 11.81
N ARG A 268 40.67 -8.83 11.42
CA ARG A 268 40.02 -9.19 10.15
C ARG A 268 38.96 -10.25 10.37
N ILE A 269 38.07 -10.39 9.39
CA ILE A 269 37.26 -11.60 9.29
C ILE A 269 38.18 -12.74 8.89
N THR A 270 38.22 -13.78 9.72
CA THR A 270 38.91 -15.03 9.39
C THR A 270 37.95 -16.19 9.36
N LEU A 271 38.35 -17.21 8.61
CA LEU A 271 37.64 -18.45 8.44
C LEU A 271 38.55 -19.62 8.78
N ARG A 272 38.04 -20.59 9.52
CA ARG A 272 38.72 -21.87 9.79
C ARG A 272 37.86 -23.02 9.29
N LYS A 273 38.47 -23.96 8.56
CA LYS A 273 37.80 -25.17 8.11
C LYS A 273 37.92 -26.28 9.15
N TYR A 274 36.83 -26.97 9.43
CA TYR A 274 36.82 -28.13 10.31
C TYR A 274 37.01 -29.42 9.51
N ASP A 275 38.03 -30.19 9.87
CA ASP A 275 38.25 -31.54 9.36
C ASP A 275 37.69 -32.57 10.34
N PHE A 276 36.60 -33.23 9.92
CA PHE A 276 35.93 -34.26 10.72
C PHE A 276 36.78 -35.52 10.93
N ALA A 277 37.71 -35.83 10.02
CA ALA A 277 38.56 -37.00 10.14
C ALA A 277 39.55 -36.83 11.30
N SER A 278 40.25 -35.68 11.33
CA SER A 278 41.19 -35.34 12.39
C SER A 278 40.54 -34.72 13.64
N ASP A 279 39.24 -34.38 13.58
CA ASP A 279 38.51 -33.65 14.64
C ASP A 279 39.22 -32.34 15.02
N SER A 280 39.63 -31.56 14.02
CA SER A 280 40.40 -30.34 14.23
C SER A 280 40.02 -29.23 13.25
N PHE A 281 40.21 -27.97 13.68
CA PHE A 281 40.14 -26.83 12.78
C PHE A 281 41.52 -26.48 12.22
N GLY A 282 41.56 -26.15 10.93
CA GLY A 282 42.76 -25.68 10.25
C GLY A 282 43.22 -24.28 10.67
N ALA A 283 44.28 -23.82 10.00
CA ALA A 283 44.78 -22.46 10.10
C ALA A 283 43.73 -21.44 9.62
N PRO A 284 43.72 -20.21 10.17
CA PRO A 284 42.79 -19.18 9.75
C PRO A 284 43.13 -18.68 8.33
N VAL A 285 42.09 -18.41 7.54
CA VAL A 285 42.15 -17.78 6.21
C VAL A 285 41.44 -16.43 6.30
N THR A 286 42.09 -15.35 5.88
CA THR A 286 41.49 -14.02 5.84
C THR A 286 40.43 -13.94 4.74
N VAL A 287 39.24 -13.46 5.08
CA VAL A 287 38.08 -13.37 4.17
C VAL A 287 38.04 -12.02 3.44
N ASN A 288 38.54 -10.94 4.04
CA ASN A 288 38.53 -9.60 3.46
C ASN A 288 39.57 -8.65 4.11
N ASP A 289 39.77 -7.48 3.51
CA ASP A 289 40.52 -6.35 4.08
C ASP A 289 39.57 -5.32 4.74
N ASP A 290 38.68 -5.76 5.63
CA ASP A 290 37.86 -4.85 6.45
C ASP A 290 38.46 -4.69 7.85
N ASP A 291 38.53 -3.46 8.34
CA ASP A 291 39.14 -3.13 9.64
C ASP A 291 38.11 -3.08 10.78
N THR A 292 36.81 -2.98 10.48
CA THR A 292 35.76 -2.87 11.50
C THR A 292 34.50 -3.71 11.24
N PRO A 293 34.65 -4.99 10.84
CA PRO A 293 33.52 -5.88 10.64
C PRO A 293 32.81 -6.23 11.97
N ARG A 294 31.50 -6.48 11.90
CA ARG A 294 30.60 -6.89 12.97
C ARG A 294 29.53 -7.82 12.41
N ASN A 295 28.91 -8.64 13.26
CA ASN A 295 27.81 -9.53 12.88
C ASN A 295 28.15 -10.40 11.66
N VAL A 296 29.27 -11.12 11.74
CA VAL A 296 29.75 -12.01 10.66
C VAL A 296 28.84 -13.22 10.57
N TRP A 297 28.39 -13.53 9.36
CA TRP A 297 27.58 -14.68 9.01
C TRP A 297 28.27 -15.48 7.91
N MET A 298 28.27 -16.80 8.04
CA MET A 298 28.88 -17.78 7.16
C MET A 298 27.80 -18.74 6.68
N PHE A 299 27.72 -18.93 5.37
CA PHE A 299 26.77 -19.85 4.77
C PHE A 299 27.48 -20.73 3.75
N MET A 300 27.13 -22.02 3.72
CA MET A 300 27.60 -22.94 2.67
C MET A 300 26.43 -23.35 1.80
N ASP A 301 26.52 -23.10 0.50
CA ASP A 301 25.50 -23.53 -0.44
C ASP A 301 25.59 -25.05 -0.71
N SER A 302 24.62 -25.59 -1.43
CA SER A 302 24.60 -27.03 -1.79
C SER A 302 25.73 -27.48 -2.73
N ALA A 303 26.45 -26.55 -3.36
CA ALA A 303 27.67 -26.82 -4.13
C ALA A 303 28.95 -26.67 -3.29
N SER A 304 28.79 -26.43 -1.98
CA SER A 304 29.88 -26.18 -1.04
C SER A 304 30.66 -24.89 -1.29
N ASN A 305 30.11 -23.94 -2.05
CA ASN A 305 30.64 -22.58 -2.05
C ASN A 305 30.41 -21.96 -0.68
N VAL A 306 31.38 -21.17 -0.22
CA VAL A 306 31.32 -20.47 1.05
C VAL A 306 30.95 -19.02 0.79
N HIS A 307 29.96 -18.55 1.51
CA HIS A 307 29.50 -17.18 1.45
C HIS A 307 29.69 -16.51 2.82
N SER A 308 30.04 -15.23 2.80
CA SER A 308 30.16 -14.42 4.01
C SER A 308 29.36 -13.13 3.87
N LEU A 309 28.65 -12.78 4.93
CA LEU A 309 27.89 -11.55 5.06
C LEU A 309 28.26 -10.89 6.39
N TRP A 310 28.51 -9.58 6.40
CA TRP A 310 28.84 -8.87 7.64
C TRP A 310 28.44 -7.40 7.55
N THR A 311 28.31 -6.78 8.72
CA THR A 311 28.17 -5.31 8.83
C THR A 311 29.53 -4.67 9.08
N SER A 312 29.75 -3.46 8.60
CA SER A 312 31.04 -2.77 8.67
C SER A 312 30.87 -1.31 9.05
N GLY A 313 31.72 -0.83 9.95
CA GLY A 313 31.88 0.61 10.23
C GLY A 313 32.89 1.30 9.31
N THR A 314 33.58 0.55 8.43
CA THR A 314 34.66 1.08 7.62
C THR A 314 34.08 2.02 6.58
N SER A 315 34.65 3.23 6.48
CA SER A 315 34.12 4.31 5.63
C SER A 315 33.93 3.92 4.17
N ARG A 316 34.73 2.99 3.64
CA ARG A 316 34.55 2.46 2.27
C ARG A 316 33.21 1.74 2.09
N TYR A 317 32.75 1.04 3.11
CA TYR A 317 31.54 0.22 3.08
C TYR A 317 30.34 1.00 3.61
N ALA A 318 30.51 1.70 4.74
CA ALA A 318 29.46 2.50 5.39
C ALA A 318 29.15 3.82 4.65
N GLY A 319 30.08 4.34 3.85
CA GLY A 319 29.89 5.60 3.14
C GLY A 319 29.69 6.78 4.09
N ALA A 320 28.58 7.50 3.94
CA ALA A 320 28.18 8.58 4.85
C ALA A 320 27.37 8.09 6.06
N SER A 321 27.04 6.80 6.11
CA SER A 321 26.30 6.17 7.22
C SER A 321 27.28 5.63 8.28
N SER A 322 26.75 5.17 9.41
CA SER A 322 27.54 4.52 10.47
C SER A 322 27.79 3.02 10.21
N THR A 323 27.00 2.39 9.33
CA THR A 323 27.03 0.96 9.04
C THR A 323 26.90 0.70 7.55
N GLY A 324 27.62 -0.30 7.04
CA GLY A 324 27.45 -0.87 5.70
C GLY A 324 27.35 -2.40 5.77
N LEU A 325 26.37 -2.99 5.07
CA LEU A 325 26.23 -4.44 4.92
C LEU A 325 27.02 -4.90 3.70
N VAL A 326 27.88 -5.89 3.89
CA VAL A 326 28.88 -6.30 2.90
C VAL A 326 28.82 -7.81 2.70
N TYR A 327 28.90 -8.22 1.44
CA TYR A 327 28.80 -9.60 1.00
C TYR A 327 30.07 -10.06 0.25
N SER A 328 30.51 -11.28 0.49
CA SER A 328 31.60 -11.94 -0.23
C SER A 328 31.33 -13.42 -0.43
N ALA A 329 31.96 -14.03 -1.43
CA ALA A 329 31.86 -15.47 -1.68
C ALA A 329 33.17 -16.07 -2.19
N SER A 330 33.36 -17.36 -1.92
CA SER A 330 34.52 -18.16 -2.32
C SER A 330 34.08 -19.57 -2.69
N THR A 331 34.68 -20.16 -3.73
CA THR A 331 34.34 -21.52 -4.17
C THR A 331 34.67 -22.58 -3.13
N THR A 332 35.79 -22.40 -2.43
CA THR A 332 36.28 -23.39 -1.46
C THR A 332 36.56 -22.78 -0.09
N GLY A 333 36.47 -21.45 0.06
CA GLY A 333 36.86 -20.74 1.28
C GLY A 333 38.37 -20.53 1.43
N ASP A 334 39.20 -20.97 0.48
CA ASP A 334 40.67 -20.82 0.54
C ASP A 334 41.17 -19.48 -0.01
N SER A 335 40.41 -18.89 -0.95
CA SER A 335 40.76 -17.63 -1.60
C SER A 335 39.54 -16.74 -1.67
N TRP A 336 39.70 -15.47 -1.29
CA TRP A 336 38.61 -14.52 -1.21
C TRP A 336 38.91 -13.26 -2.01
N PRO A 337 37.87 -12.59 -2.56
CA PRO A 337 38.00 -11.22 -3.01
C PRO A 337 38.50 -10.34 -1.86
N LYS A 338 39.46 -9.47 -2.17
CA LYS A 338 40.01 -8.50 -1.21
C LYS A 338 38.92 -7.60 -0.61
N TYR A 339 37.94 -7.22 -1.45
CA TYR A 339 36.81 -6.39 -1.07
C TYR A 339 35.49 -7.09 -1.38
N GLY A 340 34.56 -7.00 -0.43
CA GLY A 340 33.19 -7.45 -0.64
C GLY A 340 32.34 -6.45 -1.43
N ILE A 341 31.16 -6.89 -1.84
CA ILE A 341 30.11 -6.06 -2.45
C ILE A 341 29.34 -5.40 -1.32
N VAL A 342 29.20 -4.06 -1.36
CA VAL A 342 28.31 -3.36 -0.44
C VAL A 342 26.90 -3.64 -0.89
N LEU A 343 26.21 -4.50 -0.15
CA LEU A 343 24.78 -4.67 -0.29
C LEU A 343 24.14 -3.38 0.17
N ASP A 344 24.22 -3.01 1.46
CA ASP A 344 23.49 -1.86 2.03
C ASP A 344 24.30 -0.89 2.89
N GLN A 345 23.72 0.28 3.19
CA GLN A 345 24.23 1.28 4.13
C GLN A 345 23.11 1.74 5.07
N GLY A 346 23.46 2.09 6.31
CA GLY A 346 22.48 2.50 7.32
C GLY A 346 21.59 1.35 7.80
N THR A 347 22.13 0.13 7.82
CA THR A 347 21.43 -1.04 8.38
C THR A 347 21.37 -0.94 9.90
N SER A 348 20.35 -1.56 10.51
CA SER A 348 20.26 -1.64 11.96
C SER A 348 21.34 -2.59 12.51
N THR A 349 21.38 -2.75 13.83
CA THR A 349 22.30 -3.68 14.51
C THR A 349 21.81 -5.13 14.50
N GLY A 350 20.65 -5.41 13.89
CA GLY A 350 20.12 -6.77 13.75
C GLY A 350 21.09 -7.69 13.01
N VAL A 351 21.09 -8.97 13.38
CA VAL A 351 21.88 -9.99 12.70
C VAL A 351 21.25 -10.26 11.33
N PRO A 352 22.02 -10.16 10.22
CA PRO A 352 21.49 -10.44 8.90
C PRO A 352 21.46 -11.96 8.64
N ALA A 353 20.69 -12.39 7.64
CA ALA A 353 20.63 -13.77 7.20
C ALA A 353 20.99 -13.90 5.72
N LEU A 354 21.44 -15.09 5.32
CA LEU A 354 21.88 -15.39 3.96
C LEU A 354 21.47 -16.81 3.57
N ALA A 355 20.96 -16.97 2.35
CA ALA A 355 20.72 -18.30 1.79
C ALA A 355 20.95 -18.32 0.28
N ALA A 356 21.67 -19.32 -0.22
CA ALA A 356 21.99 -19.49 -1.64
C ALA A 356 21.89 -20.95 -2.11
N GLY A 357 21.58 -21.12 -3.39
CA GLY A 357 21.55 -22.41 -4.07
C GLY A 357 22.90 -22.80 -4.69
N SER A 358 22.93 -23.95 -5.37
CA SER A 358 24.15 -24.54 -5.96
C SER A 358 24.89 -23.65 -6.98
N SER A 359 24.18 -22.71 -7.64
CA SER A 359 24.79 -21.73 -8.53
C SER A 359 25.40 -20.52 -7.80
N GLY A 360 25.27 -20.48 -6.47
CA GLY A 360 25.52 -19.34 -5.60
C GLY A 360 24.47 -18.23 -5.71
N ALA A 361 23.44 -18.38 -6.55
CA ALA A 361 22.32 -17.44 -6.58
C ALA A 361 21.45 -17.61 -5.31
N GLY A 362 21.13 -16.49 -4.67
CA GLY A 362 20.46 -16.50 -3.38
C GLY A 362 19.94 -15.14 -2.96
N VAL A 363 19.67 -15.00 -1.66
CA VAL A 363 19.20 -13.75 -1.05
C VAL A 363 19.92 -13.50 0.28
N ALA A 364 20.31 -12.25 0.50
CA ALA A 364 20.65 -11.71 1.81
C ALA A 364 19.42 -10.99 2.37
N VAL A 365 19.24 -11.07 3.69
CA VAL A 365 18.13 -10.50 4.43
C VAL A 365 18.69 -9.69 5.59
N TRP A 366 18.23 -8.47 5.78
CA TRP A 366 18.65 -7.62 6.89
C TRP A 366 17.56 -6.62 7.24
N THR A 367 17.80 -5.84 8.28
CA THR A 367 16.85 -4.83 8.74
C THR A 367 17.46 -3.43 8.78
N ARG A 368 16.61 -2.40 8.67
CA ARG A 368 16.96 -0.98 8.84
C ARG A 368 16.18 -0.38 10.00
N ASP A 369 16.87 0.44 10.79
CA ASP A 369 16.30 1.09 11.97
C ASP A 369 15.11 1.97 11.57
N ALA A 370 13.95 1.74 12.19
CA ALA A 370 12.74 2.54 11.99
C ALA A 370 12.81 3.93 12.68
N GLY A 371 13.89 4.22 13.39
CA GLY A 371 14.13 5.46 14.12
C GLY A 371 13.48 5.50 15.50
N ASN A 372 13.03 4.35 16.01
CA ASN A 372 12.37 4.22 17.31
C ASN A 372 13.19 3.41 18.33
N GLY A 373 14.36 2.89 17.94
CA GLY A 373 15.26 2.12 18.79
C GLY A 373 14.79 0.69 19.08
N SER A 374 13.77 0.19 18.38
CA SER A 374 13.23 -1.16 18.52
C SER A 374 13.45 -1.96 17.23
N THR A 375 14.14 -3.10 17.33
CA THR A 375 14.33 -4.00 16.19
C THR A 375 13.04 -4.68 15.74
N ASP A 376 12.00 -4.71 16.58
CA ASP A 376 10.71 -5.34 16.26
C ASP A 376 9.89 -4.55 15.23
N ASP A 377 10.21 -3.27 15.04
CA ASP A 377 9.55 -2.39 14.07
C ASP A 377 10.45 -2.02 12.89
N ASP A 378 11.69 -2.54 12.87
CA ASP A 378 12.65 -2.29 11.80
C ASP A 378 12.06 -2.65 10.43
N GLU A 379 12.53 -1.99 9.38
CA GLU A 379 12.15 -2.37 8.03
C GLU A 379 12.97 -3.57 7.55
N VAL A 380 12.32 -4.64 7.08
CA VAL A 380 12.98 -5.85 6.58
C VAL A 380 13.24 -5.71 5.09
N TYR A 381 14.49 -5.91 4.67
CA TYR A 381 14.95 -5.80 3.29
C TYR A 381 15.54 -7.11 2.78
N LEU A 382 15.39 -7.33 1.47
CA LEU A 382 16.02 -8.40 0.71
C LEU A 382 16.97 -7.80 -0.33
N GLY A 383 18.07 -8.52 -0.57
CA GLY A 383 19.06 -8.21 -1.60
C GLY A 383 19.53 -9.48 -2.28
N ALA A 384 19.54 -9.51 -3.61
CA ALA A 384 20.00 -10.68 -4.35
C ALA A 384 21.51 -10.86 -4.17
N VAL A 385 21.93 -12.11 -3.99
CA VAL A 385 23.35 -12.46 -3.96
C VAL A 385 23.68 -13.46 -5.06
N GLY A 386 24.93 -13.47 -5.50
CA GLY A 386 25.44 -14.42 -6.49
C GLY A 386 26.69 -15.14 -6.01
N GLY A 387 27.04 -16.25 -6.67
CA GLY A 387 28.19 -17.07 -6.28
C GLY A 387 29.57 -16.43 -6.53
N PRO A 388 30.65 -17.20 -6.35
CA PRO A 388 32.04 -16.74 -6.56
C PRO A 388 32.35 -16.19 -7.96
N GLY A 389 31.49 -16.47 -8.95
CA GLY A 389 31.58 -15.91 -10.32
C GLY A 389 31.00 -14.51 -10.49
N SER A 390 30.43 -13.92 -9.43
CA SER A 390 29.94 -12.53 -9.43
C SER A 390 31.07 -11.53 -9.61
N ALA A 391 30.79 -10.39 -10.24
CA ALA A 391 31.78 -9.34 -10.46
C ALA A 391 32.09 -8.59 -9.15
N PHE A 392 32.99 -9.13 -8.33
CA PHE A 392 33.52 -8.41 -7.17
C PHE A 392 34.39 -7.22 -7.62
N PRO A 393 34.47 -6.12 -6.83
CA PRO A 393 35.33 -5.00 -7.13
C PRO A 393 36.78 -5.45 -7.36
N VAL A 394 37.24 -5.31 -8.60
CA VAL A 394 38.65 -5.57 -8.98
C VAL A 394 39.50 -4.37 -8.59
N ASP A 395 40.70 -4.62 -8.10
CA ASP A 395 41.71 -3.57 -7.90
C ASP A 395 41.97 -2.85 -9.24
N PRO A 396 42.22 -1.51 -9.25
CA PRO A 396 42.94 -0.90 -10.36
C PRO A 396 44.32 -1.60 -10.46
N PRO A 397 44.81 -1.89 -11.68
CA PRO A 397 46.04 -2.65 -11.84
C PRO A 397 47.20 -1.94 -11.11
N PRO A 398 48.05 -2.66 -10.36
CA PRO A 398 49.24 -2.08 -9.77
C PRO A 398 50.18 -1.57 -10.88
N PRO A 399 50.91 -0.46 -10.68
CA PRO A 399 52.02 -0.13 -11.54
C PRO A 399 53.16 -1.12 -11.26
N GLY A 400 53.36 -2.07 -12.18
CA GLY A 400 54.60 -2.85 -12.31
C GLY A 400 54.64 -4.16 -11.53
N ASP A 401 54.24 -5.26 -12.17
CA ASP A 401 55.09 -6.45 -12.42
C ASP A 401 54.34 -7.47 -13.31
N PRO A 402 55.03 -8.28 -14.13
CA PRO A 402 54.44 -8.98 -15.27
C PRO A 402 53.67 -10.26 -14.88
N PRO A 403 52.57 -10.61 -15.59
CA PRO A 403 51.72 -11.75 -15.27
C PRO A 403 52.31 -13.10 -15.73
N PRO A 404 51.94 -14.22 -15.07
CA PRO A 404 52.30 -15.56 -15.53
C PRO A 404 51.63 -15.86 -16.88
N GLN A 405 52.37 -16.52 -17.75
CA GLN A 405 52.09 -16.66 -19.18
C GLN A 405 50.81 -17.49 -19.44
N PRO A 406 49.83 -16.98 -20.23
CA PRO A 406 48.68 -17.76 -20.68
C PRO A 406 49.09 -18.80 -21.74
N PRO A 407 48.29 -19.88 -21.95
CA PRO A 407 48.55 -20.85 -23.01
C PRO A 407 48.60 -20.17 -24.39
N PRO A 408 49.35 -20.74 -25.35
CA PRO A 408 49.74 -20.05 -26.58
C PRO A 408 48.52 -19.58 -27.38
N VAL A 409 48.48 -18.27 -27.63
CA VAL A 409 47.48 -17.60 -28.47
C VAL A 409 47.70 -18.04 -29.91
N ASP A 410 46.68 -18.60 -30.56
CA ASP A 410 46.67 -18.81 -32.00
C ASP A 410 46.86 -17.45 -32.70
N PRO A 411 48.00 -17.18 -33.36
CA PRO A 411 48.31 -15.88 -33.94
C PRO A 411 47.40 -15.53 -35.14
N SER A 412 46.62 -16.49 -35.64
CA SER A 412 45.62 -16.26 -36.70
C SER A 412 44.29 -15.72 -36.15
N CYS A 413 44.13 -15.66 -34.83
CA CYS A 413 42.87 -15.35 -34.18
C CYS A 413 42.73 -13.88 -33.76
N VAL A 414 41.73 -13.19 -34.33
CA VAL A 414 41.37 -11.81 -33.97
C VAL A 414 40.01 -11.80 -33.27
N LYS A 415 39.95 -11.39 -32.00
CA LYS A 415 38.68 -11.32 -31.26
C LYS A 415 37.93 -10.00 -31.39
N GLN A 416 38.65 -8.89 -31.64
CA GLN A 416 38.07 -7.54 -31.63
C GLN A 416 38.44 -6.72 -32.88
N PRO A 417 38.02 -7.13 -34.09
CA PRO A 417 38.29 -6.34 -35.28
C PRO A 417 37.54 -5.00 -35.24
N THR A 418 38.18 -3.95 -35.75
CA THR A 418 37.62 -2.60 -35.84
C THR A 418 37.49 -2.18 -37.30
N LEU A 419 36.32 -1.66 -37.67
CA LEU A 419 35.95 -1.18 -39.00
C LEU A 419 35.50 0.29 -38.92
N GLY A 420 36.41 1.17 -38.52
CA GLY A 420 36.07 2.58 -38.23
C GLY A 420 35.12 2.69 -37.03
N VAL A 421 33.90 3.19 -37.27
CA VAL A 421 32.85 3.31 -36.22
C VAL A 421 32.27 1.96 -35.76
N ALA A 422 32.44 0.89 -36.54
CA ALA A 422 32.00 -0.45 -36.18
C ALA A 422 33.10 -1.18 -35.39
N LYS A 423 32.78 -1.54 -34.15
CA LYS A 423 33.59 -2.30 -33.19
C LYS A 423 32.98 -3.68 -33.06
N LEU A 424 33.72 -4.71 -33.46
CA LEU A 424 33.23 -6.08 -33.40
C LEU A 424 33.80 -6.79 -32.17
N LEU A 425 33.03 -7.70 -31.58
CA LEU A 425 33.49 -8.59 -30.51
C LEU A 425 33.02 -10.01 -30.79
N ALA A 426 33.96 -10.91 -31.09
CA ALA A 426 33.67 -12.32 -31.37
C ALA A 426 33.45 -13.13 -30.10
N THR A 427 32.46 -14.02 -30.11
CA THR A 427 32.33 -15.08 -29.09
C THR A 427 33.38 -16.18 -29.28
N GLY A 428 33.74 -16.47 -30.54
CA GLY A 428 34.83 -17.36 -30.93
C GLY A 428 36.03 -16.59 -31.46
N CYS A 429 36.27 -16.70 -32.76
CA CYS A 429 37.48 -16.20 -33.41
C CYS A 429 37.20 -15.71 -34.83
N PHE A 430 37.68 -14.51 -35.19
CA PHE A 430 37.85 -14.15 -36.59
C PHE A 430 39.21 -14.64 -37.08
N LYS A 431 39.20 -15.58 -38.04
CA LYS A 431 40.40 -16.16 -38.62
C LYS A 431 40.93 -15.28 -39.74
N LYS A 432 42.22 -14.99 -39.70
CA LYS A 432 42.91 -14.24 -40.76
C LYS A 432 43.06 -15.11 -42.01
N THR A 433 42.50 -14.65 -43.14
CA THR A 433 42.61 -15.35 -44.44
C THR A 433 43.72 -14.77 -45.30
N THR A 434 43.82 -13.45 -45.43
CA THR A 434 44.87 -12.76 -46.22
C THR A 434 44.96 -11.30 -45.78
N GLY A 435 46.15 -10.79 -45.42
CA GLY A 435 46.38 -9.37 -45.16
C GLY A 435 45.39 -8.74 -44.17
N THR A 436 44.37 -8.05 -44.70
CA THR A 436 43.33 -7.28 -43.98
C THR A 436 41.98 -8.00 -43.88
N LYS A 437 41.83 -9.17 -44.53
CA LYS A 437 40.59 -9.94 -44.55
C LYS A 437 40.55 -10.98 -43.44
N LEU A 438 39.43 -10.95 -42.71
CA LEU A 438 39.11 -11.83 -41.60
C LEU A 438 37.78 -12.55 -41.89
N THR A 439 37.65 -13.79 -41.44
CA THR A 439 36.41 -14.57 -41.60
C THR A 439 35.95 -15.22 -40.30
N THR A 440 34.64 -15.33 -40.13
CA THR A 440 34.01 -16.10 -39.05
C THR A 440 32.71 -16.71 -39.53
N ALA A 441 32.28 -17.82 -38.95
CA ALA A 441 30.93 -18.36 -39.10
C ALA A 441 30.14 -18.35 -37.78
N GLN A 442 30.76 -17.82 -36.71
CA GLN A 442 30.22 -17.79 -35.35
C GLN A 442 29.50 -16.46 -35.08
N PRO A 443 28.52 -16.43 -34.16
CA PRO A 443 27.90 -15.19 -33.72
C PRO A 443 28.91 -14.19 -33.12
N PHE A 444 28.68 -12.89 -33.34
CA PHE A 444 29.49 -11.82 -32.78
C PHE A 444 28.65 -10.57 -32.49
N LEU A 445 29.19 -9.67 -31.69
CA LEU A 445 28.58 -8.36 -31.41
C LEU A 445 29.16 -7.29 -32.34
N LEU A 446 28.30 -6.40 -32.82
CA LEU A 446 28.59 -5.22 -33.61
C LEU A 446 28.00 -4.01 -32.87
N ASN A 447 28.82 -3.30 -32.09
CA ASN A 447 28.40 -2.21 -31.20
C ASN A 447 27.15 -2.58 -30.37
N GLY A 448 27.10 -3.78 -29.81
CA GLY A 448 25.98 -4.32 -29.03
C GLY A 448 24.85 -4.97 -29.84
N VAL A 449 24.88 -4.88 -31.18
CA VAL A 449 23.98 -5.65 -32.04
C VAL A 449 24.55 -7.05 -32.21
N THR A 450 23.81 -8.08 -31.80
CA THR A 450 24.17 -9.47 -32.09
C THR A 450 23.92 -9.77 -33.56
N VAL A 451 24.98 -10.19 -34.25
CA VAL A 451 24.97 -10.68 -35.62
C VAL A 451 25.17 -12.18 -35.59
N ASP A 452 24.12 -12.92 -35.94
CA ASP A 452 24.18 -14.37 -36.06
C ASP A 452 24.07 -14.78 -37.53
N PRO A 453 25.15 -15.26 -38.15
CA PRO A 453 25.15 -15.69 -39.54
C PRO A 453 24.54 -17.09 -39.75
N GLY A 454 24.17 -17.82 -38.68
CA GLY A 454 23.62 -19.17 -38.76
C GLY A 454 24.58 -20.15 -39.45
N GLY A 455 25.87 -20.07 -39.13
CA GLY A 455 26.93 -20.90 -39.71
C GLY A 455 27.43 -20.45 -41.09
N LYS A 456 26.86 -19.38 -41.69
CA LYS A 456 27.38 -18.81 -42.94
C LYS A 456 28.67 -18.03 -42.68
N THR A 457 29.57 -18.05 -43.65
CA THR A 457 30.79 -17.23 -43.57
C THR A 457 30.45 -15.75 -43.63
N VAL A 458 30.99 -15.01 -42.67
CA VAL A 458 31.04 -13.55 -42.62
C VAL A 458 32.45 -13.15 -42.97
N THR A 459 32.58 -12.25 -43.94
CA THR A 459 33.87 -11.69 -44.36
C THR A 459 33.94 -10.25 -43.89
N VAL A 460 35.06 -9.90 -43.26
CA VAL A 460 35.37 -8.56 -42.78
C VAL A 460 36.67 -8.10 -43.40
N ASP A 461 36.71 -6.89 -43.98
CA ASP A 461 37.93 -6.27 -44.50
C ASP A 461 38.25 -5.01 -43.69
N THR A 462 39.29 -5.06 -42.87
CA THR A 462 39.64 -3.96 -41.95
C THR A 462 40.14 -2.71 -42.66
N ALA A 463 40.75 -2.84 -43.85
CA ALA A 463 41.20 -1.71 -44.64
C ALA A 463 40.04 -1.04 -45.39
N LYS A 464 39.14 -1.85 -45.98
CA LYS A 464 37.94 -1.32 -46.67
C LYS A 464 36.82 -0.92 -45.72
N ARG A 465 36.88 -1.35 -44.46
CA ARG A 465 35.85 -1.19 -43.42
C ARG A 465 34.52 -1.80 -43.86
N THR A 466 34.56 -2.98 -44.48
CA THR A 466 33.38 -3.68 -44.98
C THR A 466 33.06 -4.93 -44.17
N LEU A 467 31.77 -5.26 -44.09
CA LEU A 467 31.22 -6.48 -43.50
C LEU A 467 30.22 -7.08 -44.48
N GLU A 468 30.48 -8.32 -44.90
CA GLU A 468 29.71 -9.02 -45.92
C GLU A 468 29.30 -10.42 -45.46
N THR A 469 28.03 -10.75 -45.63
CA THR A 469 27.55 -12.14 -45.54
C THR A 469 26.27 -12.34 -46.33
N GLY A 470 26.07 -13.55 -46.86
CA GLY A 470 24.90 -13.89 -47.65
C GLY A 470 23.59 -13.78 -46.86
N SER A 471 23.61 -14.03 -45.54
CA SER A 471 22.47 -13.76 -44.65
C SER A 471 22.90 -13.84 -43.19
N ALA A 472 22.39 -12.93 -42.37
CA ALA A 472 22.46 -13.03 -40.91
C ALA A 472 21.17 -12.50 -40.26
N SER A 473 20.86 -13.01 -39.07
CA SER A 473 19.90 -12.39 -38.16
C SER A 473 20.57 -11.30 -37.33
N LEU A 474 19.84 -10.19 -37.14
CA LEU A 474 20.25 -9.05 -36.35
C LEU A 474 19.32 -8.91 -35.14
N THR A 475 19.90 -8.87 -33.94
CA THR A 475 19.16 -8.66 -32.69
C THR A 475 19.88 -7.66 -31.79
N LEU A 476 19.11 -6.82 -31.11
CA LEU A 476 19.59 -5.85 -30.12
C LEU A 476 18.95 -6.19 -28.77
N GLY A 477 19.64 -6.99 -27.96
CA GLY A 477 19.02 -7.64 -26.80
C GLY A 477 17.79 -8.45 -27.22
N VAL A 478 16.62 -8.12 -26.65
CA VAL A 478 15.34 -8.76 -26.96
C VAL A 478 14.69 -8.28 -28.27
N ILE A 479 15.24 -7.25 -28.93
CA ILE A 479 14.64 -6.60 -30.11
C ILE A 479 15.16 -7.25 -31.39
N LYS A 480 14.28 -7.88 -32.16
CA LYS A 480 14.59 -8.47 -33.47
C LYS A 480 14.59 -7.40 -34.55
N LEU A 481 15.73 -7.20 -35.20
CA LEU A 481 15.92 -6.21 -36.26
C LEU A 481 15.79 -6.78 -37.68
N GLY A 482 15.56 -8.10 -37.76
CA GLY A 482 15.31 -8.83 -38.99
C GLY A 482 16.42 -9.80 -39.39
N LYS A 483 16.24 -10.40 -40.56
CA LYS A 483 17.18 -11.32 -41.20
C LYS A 483 17.37 -10.94 -42.67
N GLY A 484 18.60 -10.91 -43.15
CA GLY A 484 18.89 -10.56 -44.55
C GLY A 484 20.38 -10.58 -44.88
N LYS A 485 20.71 -10.33 -46.15
CA LYS A 485 22.09 -10.13 -46.62
C LYS A 485 22.70 -8.93 -45.88
N LEU A 486 23.94 -9.05 -45.42
CA LEU A 486 24.71 -7.92 -44.92
C LEU A 486 25.76 -7.55 -45.97
N ASP A 487 25.80 -6.28 -46.31
CA ASP A 487 26.71 -5.69 -47.29
C ASP A 487 26.92 -4.23 -46.87
N TYR A 488 27.73 -4.09 -45.81
CA TYR A 488 27.86 -2.84 -45.07
C TYR A 488 29.25 -2.27 -45.22
N THR A 489 29.32 -0.97 -45.49
CA THR A 489 30.55 -0.17 -45.46
C THR A 489 30.45 0.87 -44.35
N PHE A 490 31.45 0.91 -43.48
CA PHE A 490 31.48 1.80 -42.31
C PHE A 490 32.40 3.00 -42.54
N PRO A 491 32.02 4.21 -42.10
CA PRO A 491 32.89 5.38 -42.11
C PRO A 491 33.99 5.24 -41.05
N ALA A 492 35.09 5.97 -41.24
CA ALA A 492 36.19 6.00 -40.28
C ALA A 492 35.76 6.64 -38.94
N THR A 493 34.99 7.73 -39.00
CA THR A 493 34.54 8.55 -37.87
C THR A 493 33.07 8.95 -38.05
N GLY A 494 32.47 9.57 -37.03
CA GLY A 494 31.08 10.04 -37.07
C GLY A 494 30.06 8.96 -36.74
N SER A 495 29.02 8.84 -37.57
CA SER A 495 27.95 7.85 -37.39
C SER A 495 27.63 7.11 -38.67
N TRP A 496 27.21 5.86 -38.54
CA TRP A 496 26.67 5.05 -39.62
C TRP A 496 25.19 4.81 -39.38
N THR A 497 24.37 4.88 -40.42
CA THR A 497 22.94 4.52 -40.35
C THR A 497 22.71 3.31 -41.23
N LYS A 498 21.95 2.33 -40.73
CA LYS A 498 21.70 1.09 -41.45
C LYS A 498 21.12 1.37 -42.87
N PRO A 499 21.75 0.85 -43.94
CA PRO A 499 21.21 0.91 -45.28
C PRO A 499 19.88 0.16 -45.41
N GLY A 500 18.99 0.63 -46.30
CA GLY A 500 17.69 0.00 -46.59
C GLY A 500 16.47 0.67 -45.93
N GLY A 501 16.64 1.81 -45.27
CA GLY A 501 15.55 2.58 -44.67
C GLY A 501 15.17 2.14 -43.26
N ALA A 502 14.02 2.61 -42.78
CA ALA A 502 13.51 2.27 -41.45
C ALA A 502 13.15 0.77 -41.35
N ILE A 503 13.38 0.21 -40.17
CA ILE A 503 13.06 -1.14 -39.79
C ILE A 503 11.62 -1.14 -39.28
N ASP A 504 10.71 -1.79 -40.00
CA ASP A 504 9.33 -1.99 -39.56
C ASP A 504 9.32 -3.00 -38.40
N LEU A 505 9.22 -2.51 -37.16
CA LEU A 505 9.20 -3.36 -35.96
C LEU A 505 7.86 -4.06 -35.75
N ASP A 506 6.81 -3.69 -36.49
CA ASP A 506 5.51 -4.38 -36.47
C ASP A 506 5.45 -5.56 -37.44
N LYS A 507 6.43 -5.67 -38.35
CA LYS A 507 6.52 -6.78 -39.30
C LYS A 507 6.75 -8.10 -38.57
N ALA A 508 6.06 -9.15 -39.00
CA ALA A 508 6.25 -10.50 -38.45
C ALA A 508 7.74 -10.91 -38.47
N GLY A 509 8.26 -11.34 -37.31
CA GLY A 509 9.68 -11.70 -37.11
C GLY A 509 10.60 -10.54 -36.73
N PHE A 510 10.08 -9.31 -36.63
CA PHE A 510 10.75 -8.11 -36.14
C PHE A 510 10.16 -7.67 -34.80
N GLY A 511 10.76 -6.66 -34.18
CA GLY A 511 10.30 -6.08 -32.92
C GLY A 511 10.63 -6.95 -31.71
N GLY A 512 9.93 -6.74 -30.61
CA GLY A 512 10.14 -7.47 -29.37
C GLY A 512 9.19 -6.98 -28.28
N GLN A 513 9.33 -7.57 -27.10
CA GLN A 513 8.67 -7.07 -25.90
C GLN A 513 9.74 -6.70 -24.89
N LEU A 514 9.57 -5.56 -24.24
CA LEU A 514 10.40 -5.13 -23.13
C LEU A 514 9.52 -5.06 -21.88
N LEU A 515 9.74 -5.98 -20.95
CA LEU A 515 8.90 -6.19 -19.78
C LEU A 515 7.41 -6.32 -20.13
N GLY A 516 7.11 -7.12 -21.15
CA GLY A 516 5.76 -7.39 -21.67
C GLY A 516 5.12 -6.27 -22.49
N LEU A 517 5.72 -5.09 -22.58
CA LEU A 517 5.25 -4.02 -23.47
C LEU A 517 5.83 -4.19 -24.87
N ALA A 518 4.96 -4.15 -25.89
CA ALA A 518 5.36 -4.33 -27.27
C ALA A 518 6.16 -3.13 -27.79
N ILE A 519 7.30 -3.41 -28.42
CA ILE A 519 8.09 -2.44 -29.18
C ILE A 519 7.60 -2.46 -30.63
N THR A 520 7.16 -1.31 -31.13
CA THR A 520 6.40 -1.11 -32.38
C THR A 520 6.96 0.07 -33.18
N GLY A 521 6.51 0.20 -34.43
CA GLY A 521 6.80 1.33 -35.31
C GLY A 521 8.08 1.24 -36.13
N ASP A 522 8.35 2.32 -36.84
CA ASP A 522 9.49 2.42 -37.76
C ASP A 522 10.78 2.78 -36.98
N GLY A 523 11.71 1.83 -36.86
CA GLY A 523 12.97 2.01 -36.14
C GLY A 523 14.15 2.36 -37.03
N THR A 524 15.07 3.19 -36.54
CA THR A 524 16.32 3.55 -37.27
C THR A 524 17.52 3.12 -36.45
N LEU A 525 18.33 2.18 -36.98
CA LEU A 525 19.57 1.73 -36.36
C LEU A 525 20.74 2.62 -36.79
N LYS A 526 21.43 3.21 -35.81
CA LYS A 526 22.67 3.98 -35.98
C LYS A 526 23.80 3.37 -35.17
N LEU A 527 25.02 3.46 -35.68
CA LEU A 527 26.26 3.13 -34.97
C LEU A 527 27.10 4.41 -34.80
N THR A 528 27.71 4.59 -33.65
CA THR A 528 28.53 5.76 -33.31
C THR A 528 29.99 5.39 -33.07
N ALA A 529 30.89 6.37 -33.23
CA ALA A 529 32.34 6.16 -33.14
C ALA A 529 32.82 5.63 -31.77
N ASP A 530 32.06 5.86 -30.70
CA ASP A 530 32.32 5.35 -29.34
C ASP A 530 31.95 3.88 -29.15
N GLY A 531 31.63 3.15 -30.23
CA GLY A 531 31.35 1.73 -30.17
C GLY A 531 29.92 1.38 -29.74
N LYS A 532 29.00 2.36 -29.79
CA LYS A 532 27.60 2.18 -29.40
C LYS A 532 26.67 2.06 -30.60
N SER A 533 25.52 1.47 -30.37
CA SER A 533 24.37 1.47 -31.28
C SER A 533 23.18 2.20 -30.66
N LEU A 534 22.38 2.83 -31.52
CA LEU A 534 21.17 3.57 -31.16
C LEU A 534 20.04 3.12 -32.09
N LEU A 535 18.94 2.63 -31.51
CA LEU A 535 17.72 2.28 -32.20
C LEU A 535 16.56 3.10 -31.63
N THR A 536 15.95 3.97 -32.43
CA THR A 536 14.69 4.62 -32.05
C THR A 536 13.52 3.65 -32.27
N GLY A 537 12.55 3.60 -31.36
CA GLY A 537 11.32 2.81 -31.50
C GLY A 537 10.19 3.34 -30.62
N TYR A 538 9.05 2.67 -30.60
CA TYR A 538 7.89 3.06 -29.80
C TYR A 538 7.45 1.93 -28.87
N LEU A 539 7.18 2.25 -27.62
CA LEU A 539 6.59 1.34 -26.64
C LEU A 539 5.08 1.52 -26.63
N ARG A 540 4.31 0.45 -26.82
CA ARG A 540 2.85 0.50 -26.80
C ARG A 540 2.32 0.38 -25.38
N LEU A 541 1.54 1.37 -24.92
CA LEU A 541 0.94 1.34 -23.59
C LEU A 541 -0.25 0.37 -23.51
N PRO A 542 -0.48 -0.27 -22.35
CA PRO A 542 -1.59 -1.18 -22.14
C PRO A 542 -2.89 -0.45 -21.80
N LYS A 543 -3.96 -1.21 -21.57
CA LYS A 543 -5.24 -0.69 -21.05
C LYS A 543 -5.01 0.05 -19.73
N PRO A 544 -5.70 1.19 -19.48
CA PRO A 544 -6.73 1.82 -20.32
C PRO A 544 -6.19 2.80 -21.39
N PHE A 545 -4.87 2.87 -21.59
CA PHE A 545 -4.18 3.80 -22.49
C PHE A 545 -4.00 3.26 -23.91
N ASP A 546 -4.84 2.30 -24.31
CA ASP A 546 -4.81 1.66 -25.61
C ASP A 546 -4.72 2.68 -26.76
N GLY A 547 -3.68 2.51 -27.59
CA GLY A 547 -3.46 3.36 -28.76
C GLY A 547 -2.65 4.62 -28.49
N VAL A 548 -2.04 4.74 -27.31
CA VAL A 548 -0.97 5.69 -27.00
C VAL A 548 0.38 4.96 -27.03
N THR A 549 1.42 5.62 -27.53
CA THR A 549 2.77 5.05 -27.64
C THR A 549 3.84 5.99 -27.09
N ALA A 550 4.79 5.45 -26.33
CA ALA A 550 5.94 6.17 -25.79
C ALA A 550 7.13 6.06 -26.77
N LYS A 551 7.72 7.17 -27.19
CA LYS A 551 8.93 7.13 -28.05
C LYS A 551 10.17 6.85 -27.19
N LEU A 552 11.00 5.89 -27.59
CA LEU A 552 12.22 5.49 -26.87
C LEU A 552 13.43 5.41 -27.82
N ASP A 553 14.61 5.61 -27.25
CA ASP A 553 15.89 5.46 -27.90
C ASP A 553 16.70 4.36 -27.18
N PHE A 554 16.70 3.15 -27.76
CA PHE A 554 17.39 1.98 -27.25
C PHE A 554 18.89 2.07 -27.57
N LYS A 555 19.74 2.01 -26.55
CA LYS A 555 21.20 2.08 -26.69
C LYS A 555 21.82 0.73 -26.40
N ALA A 556 22.89 0.36 -27.09
CA ALA A 556 23.67 -0.81 -26.73
C ALA A 556 25.16 -0.64 -27.05
N ASP A 557 25.99 -1.47 -26.42
CA ASP A 557 27.40 -1.62 -26.73
C ASP A 557 27.84 -3.08 -26.56
N ASN A 558 29.08 -3.40 -26.94
CA ASN A 558 29.57 -4.79 -26.95
C ASN A 558 29.77 -5.40 -25.55
N PHE A 559 29.89 -4.59 -24.52
CA PHE A 559 30.20 -5.03 -23.16
C PHE A 559 28.94 -5.04 -22.28
N SER A 560 28.14 -3.98 -22.37
CA SER A 560 26.92 -3.79 -21.58
C SER A 560 25.68 -4.40 -22.24
N GLY A 561 25.75 -4.78 -23.53
CA GLY A 561 24.58 -5.21 -24.28
C GLY A 561 23.54 -4.08 -24.41
N LEU A 562 22.25 -4.44 -24.47
CA LEU A 562 21.15 -3.46 -24.49
C LEU A 562 21.05 -2.76 -23.14
N GLN A 563 21.32 -1.46 -23.13
CA GLN A 563 21.23 -0.61 -21.95
C GLN A 563 19.77 -0.19 -21.75
N LEU A 564 19.18 -0.65 -20.66
CA LEU A 564 17.81 -0.31 -20.27
C LEU A 564 17.76 0.88 -19.30
N GLU A 565 18.84 1.10 -18.55
CA GLU A 565 18.94 2.22 -17.62
C GLU A 565 18.92 3.57 -18.35
N GLY A 566 18.13 4.51 -17.81
CA GLY A 566 17.93 5.83 -18.39
C GLY A 566 16.96 5.88 -19.58
N LEU A 567 16.29 4.77 -19.94
CA LEU A 567 15.16 4.82 -20.86
C LEU A 567 14.03 5.65 -20.26
N LYS A 568 13.68 6.75 -20.92
CA LYS A 568 12.61 7.65 -20.52
C LYS A 568 11.84 8.18 -21.72
N SER A 569 10.57 8.48 -21.52
CA SER A 569 9.68 9.05 -22.53
C SER A 569 8.68 10.00 -21.89
N HIS A 570 8.34 11.07 -22.60
CA HIS A 570 7.29 12.01 -22.18
C HIS A 570 6.09 11.92 -23.13
N ILE A 571 4.88 11.92 -22.58
CA ILE A 571 3.61 11.82 -23.33
C ILE A 571 2.64 12.89 -22.83
N ASP A 572 2.23 13.80 -23.72
CA ASP A 572 1.40 14.96 -23.35
C ASP A 572 -0.04 14.59 -22.94
N ASP A 573 -0.75 13.71 -23.66
CA ASP A 573 -2.17 13.38 -23.40
C ASP A 573 -2.40 11.88 -23.54
N LEU A 574 -2.95 11.26 -22.48
CA LEU A 574 -3.26 9.83 -22.42
C LEU A 574 -4.76 9.54 -22.56
N GLY A 575 -5.59 10.58 -22.65
CA GLY A 575 -7.04 10.48 -22.59
C GLY A 575 -7.57 10.27 -21.17
N LEU A 576 -8.90 10.16 -21.04
CA LEU A 576 -9.61 9.94 -19.77
C LEU A 576 -9.38 10.96 -18.63
N GLY A 577 -8.56 12.00 -18.83
CA GLY A 577 -8.21 13.00 -17.81
C GLY A 577 -6.71 13.02 -17.52
N PHE A 578 -6.00 11.98 -17.96
CA PHE A 578 -4.57 11.80 -17.75
C PHE A 578 -3.76 12.53 -18.83
N HIS A 579 -2.72 13.24 -18.40
CA HIS A 579 -1.82 14.03 -19.24
C HIS A 579 -0.43 14.12 -18.58
N ASP A 580 0.56 14.60 -19.31
CA ASP A 580 1.96 14.78 -18.88
C ASP A 580 2.58 13.51 -18.24
N LEU A 581 2.53 12.35 -18.89
CA LEU A 581 3.20 11.13 -18.39
C LEU A 581 4.68 11.16 -18.73
N ASP A 582 5.53 11.21 -17.70
CA ASP A 582 6.95 10.86 -17.74
C ASP A 582 7.12 9.39 -17.38
N LEU A 583 7.31 8.55 -18.39
CA LEU A 583 7.54 7.11 -18.25
C LEU A 583 9.04 6.82 -18.24
N GLN A 584 9.51 6.02 -17.29
CA GLN A 584 10.90 5.61 -17.16
C GLN A 584 11.03 4.11 -16.86
N TYR A 585 12.11 3.51 -17.32
CA TYR A 585 12.50 2.17 -16.91
C TYR A 585 13.31 2.23 -15.62
N THR A 586 13.02 1.32 -14.69
CA THR A 586 13.81 1.06 -13.49
C THR A 586 14.29 -0.38 -13.54
N SER A 587 15.59 -0.61 -13.31
CA SER A 587 16.23 -1.93 -13.38
C SER A 587 15.83 -2.85 -12.22
N ASP A 588 15.40 -2.28 -11.09
CA ASP A 588 15.18 -3.04 -9.86
C ASP A 588 14.02 -2.49 -9.00
N PRO A 589 12.89 -3.22 -8.91
CA PRO A 589 12.55 -4.35 -9.78
C PRO A 589 12.39 -3.86 -11.23
N PRO A 590 12.68 -4.72 -12.24
CA PRO A 590 12.59 -4.37 -13.66
C PRO A 590 11.14 -4.02 -14.03
N THR A 591 10.84 -2.72 -14.06
CA THR A 591 9.49 -2.19 -14.18
C THR A 591 9.48 -0.90 -14.98
N TRP A 592 8.31 -0.57 -15.53
CA TRP A 592 8.08 0.77 -16.07
C TRP A 592 7.36 1.59 -15.02
N THR A 593 8.02 2.60 -14.50
CA THR A 593 7.42 3.56 -13.57
C THR A 593 7.17 4.87 -14.29
N GLY A 594 6.23 5.67 -13.81
CA GLY A 594 6.08 7.00 -14.36
C GLY A 594 5.27 7.93 -13.49
N LYS A 595 5.48 9.23 -13.68
CA LYS A 595 4.69 10.29 -13.05
C LYS A 595 3.78 10.90 -14.10
N LEU A 596 2.53 11.14 -13.74
CA LEU A 596 1.54 11.70 -14.63
C LEU A 596 0.60 12.61 -13.88
N LYS A 597 -0.13 13.43 -14.61
CA LYS A 597 -1.14 14.32 -14.05
C LYS A 597 -2.52 13.84 -14.42
N PHE A 598 -3.44 13.98 -13.48
CA PHE A 598 -4.83 13.66 -13.68
C PHE A 598 -5.69 14.90 -13.45
N GLN A 599 -6.46 15.29 -14.46
CA GLN A 599 -7.49 16.30 -14.35
C GLN A 599 -8.83 15.72 -14.81
N PRO A 600 -9.70 15.29 -13.86
CA PRO A 600 -10.98 14.72 -14.21
C PRO A 600 -11.84 15.78 -14.89
N SER A 601 -12.28 15.44 -16.09
CA SER A 601 -12.85 16.40 -17.03
C SER A 601 -14.26 16.91 -16.62
N VAL A 602 -14.75 16.48 -15.46
CA VAL A 602 -16.05 16.78 -14.84
C VAL A 602 -15.97 17.88 -13.78
N LEU A 603 -14.77 18.20 -13.26
CA LEU A 603 -14.60 19.21 -12.20
C LEU A 603 -14.59 20.67 -12.70
N GLY A 604 -14.84 20.91 -14.00
CA GLY A 604 -14.90 22.26 -14.57
C GLY A 604 -13.52 22.93 -14.67
N GLY A 605 -13.36 23.82 -15.65
CA GLY A 605 -12.09 24.47 -15.94
C GLY A 605 -11.51 25.25 -14.75
N SER A 606 -10.17 25.29 -14.70
CA SER A 606 -9.27 25.89 -13.68
C SER A 606 -9.02 25.08 -12.40
N GLY A 607 -8.95 23.74 -12.49
CA GLY A 607 -8.56 22.87 -11.38
C GLY A 607 -7.09 22.44 -11.42
N THR A 608 -6.44 22.45 -10.25
CA THR A 608 -5.10 21.90 -9.99
C THR A 608 -5.00 20.45 -10.46
N ASP A 609 -3.90 20.09 -11.09
CA ASP A 609 -3.62 18.72 -11.49
C ASP A 609 -3.41 17.85 -10.25
N PHE A 610 -3.99 16.65 -10.26
CA PHE A 610 -3.67 15.63 -9.28
C PHE A 610 -2.40 14.92 -9.76
N GLU A 611 -1.38 14.85 -8.91
CA GLU A 611 -0.19 14.07 -9.20
C GLU A 611 -0.53 12.58 -9.08
N GLY A 612 -0.03 11.80 -10.03
CA GLY A 612 -0.20 10.37 -10.05
C GLY A 612 1.07 9.64 -10.46
N GLU A 613 1.14 8.40 -10.02
CA GLU A 613 2.22 7.48 -10.30
C GLU A 613 1.65 6.24 -10.98
N ILE A 614 2.33 5.77 -12.02
CA ILE A 614 2.00 4.56 -12.76
C ILE A 614 3.12 3.54 -12.60
N THR A 615 2.75 2.27 -12.44
CA THR A 615 3.67 1.13 -12.49
C THR A 615 3.13 0.08 -13.44
N LEU A 616 3.91 -0.26 -14.47
CA LEU A 616 3.63 -1.34 -15.40
C LEU A 616 4.62 -2.48 -15.17
N VAL A 617 4.09 -3.69 -15.04
CA VAL A 617 4.87 -4.93 -14.86
C VAL A 617 4.33 -5.97 -15.81
N ASN A 618 5.20 -6.67 -16.53
CA ASN A 618 4.84 -7.72 -17.48
C ASN A 618 3.75 -7.29 -18.50
N GLY A 619 3.89 -6.09 -19.05
CA GLY A 619 3.01 -5.55 -20.08
C GLY A 619 1.65 -5.10 -19.57
N SER A 620 1.41 -5.16 -18.26
CA SER A 620 0.13 -4.84 -17.63
C SER A 620 0.28 -3.68 -16.66
N LEU A 621 -0.77 -2.87 -16.55
CA LEU A 621 -0.86 -1.84 -15.53
C LEU A 621 -1.06 -2.53 -14.16
N GLN A 622 -0.08 -2.42 -13.27
CA GLN A 622 -0.17 -2.96 -11.91
C GLN A 622 -0.67 -1.92 -10.92
N ARG A 623 -0.20 -0.67 -11.07
CA ARG A 623 -0.55 0.42 -10.16
C ARG A 623 -0.79 1.69 -10.94
N LEU A 624 -1.90 2.35 -10.63
CA LEU A 624 -2.12 3.75 -10.98
C LEU A 624 -2.61 4.44 -9.70
N ALA A 625 -1.68 5.09 -9.00
CA ALA A 625 -1.95 5.84 -7.79
C ALA A 625 -2.09 7.32 -8.14
N ILE A 626 -3.04 8.02 -7.52
CA ILE A 626 -3.21 9.47 -7.65
C ILE A 626 -3.37 10.00 -6.23
N ALA A 627 -2.55 10.96 -5.82
CA ALA A 627 -2.63 11.52 -4.48
C ALA A 627 -2.74 13.04 -4.54
N ALA A 628 -3.64 13.60 -3.74
CA ALA A 628 -3.67 15.03 -3.48
C ALA A 628 -4.00 15.30 -2.02
N LYS A 629 -3.16 16.11 -1.39
CA LYS A 629 -3.38 16.71 -0.07
C LYS A 629 -3.70 18.19 -0.28
N PHE A 630 -4.69 18.70 0.45
CA PHE A 630 -5.11 20.09 0.37
C PHE A 630 -5.08 20.71 1.78
N ASP A 631 -4.38 21.83 1.93
CA ASP A 631 -4.33 22.59 3.18
C ASP A 631 -5.72 23.11 3.58
N ALA A 632 -5.93 23.39 4.87
CA ALA A 632 -7.19 23.89 5.40
C ALA A 632 -7.73 25.11 4.60
N PRO A 633 -9.04 25.18 4.27
CA PRO A 633 -10.12 24.24 4.61
C PRO A 633 -10.19 22.98 3.71
N GLY A 634 -9.33 22.87 2.71
CA GLY A 634 -9.29 21.81 1.68
C GLY A 634 -9.63 22.36 0.28
N ARG A 635 -9.60 21.50 -0.75
CA ARG A 635 -10.08 21.87 -2.09
C ARG A 635 -11.60 21.92 -2.07
N GLU A 636 -12.13 23.08 -2.40
CA GLU A 636 -13.56 23.29 -2.56
C GLU A 636 -14.11 22.41 -3.70
N LEU A 637 -14.85 21.36 -3.32
CA LEU A 637 -15.61 20.53 -4.27
C LEU A 637 -16.92 21.20 -4.67
N TYR A 638 -17.47 21.97 -3.74
CA TYR A 638 -18.69 22.73 -3.95
C TYR A 638 -18.69 23.99 -3.07
N PRO A 639 -18.60 25.19 -3.67
CA PRO A 639 -18.56 26.43 -2.91
C PRO A 639 -19.85 26.71 -2.15
N PRO A 640 -19.82 27.24 -0.91
CA PRO A 640 -18.66 27.43 -0.01
C PRO A 640 -18.55 26.35 1.11
N LEU A 641 -19.03 25.11 0.89
CA LEU A 641 -19.45 24.26 2.02
C LEU A 641 -18.84 22.85 2.07
N VAL A 642 -18.28 22.35 0.96
CA VAL A 642 -17.72 20.99 0.89
C VAL A 642 -16.28 21.07 0.43
N TYR A 643 -15.39 20.55 1.29
CA TYR A 643 -13.96 20.56 1.04
C TYR A 643 -13.41 19.14 1.04
N LEU A 644 -12.61 18.83 0.04
CA LEU A 644 -11.76 17.65 -0.03
C LEU A 644 -10.42 18.01 0.60
N ARG A 645 -10.07 17.42 1.75
CA ARG A 645 -8.78 17.69 2.41
C ARG A 645 -7.69 16.69 2.01
N TYR A 646 -8.10 15.47 1.66
CA TYR A 646 -7.20 14.43 1.18
C TYR A 646 -7.94 13.48 0.23
N ALA A 647 -7.30 13.13 -0.88
CA ALA A 647 -7.69 12.00 -1.72
C ALA A 647 -6.43 11.23 -2.11
N GLY A 648 -6.28 10.02 -1.58
CA GLY A 648 -5.38 9.01 -2.11
C GLY A 648 -6.21 8.02 -2.90
N LEU A 649 -5.90 7.80 -4.16
CA LEU A 649 -6.66 7.04 -5.13
C LEU A 649 -5.77 5.92 -5.66
N GLU A 650 -6.17 4.67 -5.53
CA GLU A 650 -5.51 3.52 -6.14
C GLU A 650 -6.52 2.79 -7.03
N LEU A 651 -6.12 2.46 -8.25
CA LEU A 651 -7.04 2.03 -9.30
C LEU A 651 -7.15 0.51 -9.36
N GLU A 652 -8.36 -0.01 -9.18
CA GLU A 652 -8.73 -1.41 -9.38
C GLU A 652 -9.31 -1.58 -10.80
N LEU A 653 -8.77 -2.54 -11.56
CA LEU A 653 -8.95 -2.63 -13.02
C LEU A 653 -10.12 -3.51 -13.49
N ASP A 654 -10.76 -4.29 -12.62
CA ASP A 654 -11.81 -5.25 -12.98
C ASP A 654 -12.89 -5.29 -11.86
N PRO A 655 -14.21 -5.28 -12.13
CA PRO A 655 -14.95 -5.23 -13.40
C PRO A 655 -15.33 -3.82 -13.89
N ALA A 656 -14.89 -2.76 -13.21
CA ALA A 656 -14.97 -1.38 -13.67
C ALA A 656 -13.79 -0.62 -13.08
N LEU A 657 -13.36 0.45 -13.77
CA LEU A 657 -12.30 1.35 -13.31
C LEU A 657 -12.78 2.05 -12.02
N LEU A 658 -12.53 1.37 -10.89
CA LEU A 658 -12.93 1.73 -9.56
C LEU A 658 -11.69 2.27 -8.87
N ILE A 659 -11.75 3.51 -8.44
CA ILE A 659 -10.67 4.10 -7.69
C ILE A 659 -11.04 4.01 -6.23
N THR A 660 -10.31 3.18 -5.48
CA THR A 660 -10.45 3.01 -4.04
C THR A 660 -9.38 3.77 -3.29
N GLY A 661 -9.69 4.33 -2.13
CA GLY A 661 -8.81 5.31 -1.53
C GLY A 661 -9.05 5.61 -0.06
N LYS A 662 -8.11 6.34 0.56
CA LYS A 662 -8.36 7.02 1.84
C LYS A 662 -8.91 8.41 1.55
N VAL A 663 -9.93 8.83 2.29
CA VAL A 663 -10.54 10.16 2.14
C VAL A 663 -10.89 10.75 3.49
N VAL A 664 -10.77 12.08 3.54
CA VAL A 664 -11.41 12.92 4.55
C VAL A 664 -12.30 13.90 3.81
N VAL A 665 -13.62 13.72 3.94
CA VAL A 665 -14.62 14.68 3.43
C VAL A 665 -15.12 15.50 4.60
N ALA A 666 -15.03 16.82 4.48
CA ALA A 666 -15.51 17.75 5.49
C ALA A 666 -16.73 18.55 4.98
N GLY A 667 -17.73 18.72 5.85
CA GLY A 667 -18.89 19.57 5.65
C GLY A 667 -18.97 20.67 6.71
N GLY A 668 -19.21 21.91 6.27
CA GLY A 668 -19.26 23.10 7.11
C GLY A 668 -17.90 23.80 7.22
N ALA A 669 -17.89 25.12 7.04
CA ALA A 669 -16.68 25.92 7.17
C ALA A 669 -16.27 26.02 8.65
N SER A 670 -15.06 25.57 8.98
CA SER A 670 -14.42 25.79 10.27
C SER A 670 -13.03 26.41 10.02
N PRO A 671 -12.62 27.45 10.77
CA PRO A 671 -11.27 28.00 10.69
C PRO A 671 -10.22 27.12 11.39
N THR A 672 -10.64 26.03 12.05
CA THR A 672 -9.75 25.07 12.74
C THR A 672 -9.67 23.73 12.00
N ASP A 673 -8.73 22.87 12.40
CA ASP A 673 -8.56 21.54 11.82
C ASP A 673 -9.72 20.57 12.08
N THR A 674 -10.69 20.97 12.90
CA THR A 674 -11.87 20.17 13.25
C THR A 674 -13.09 20.68 12.48
N PRO A 675 -13.50 20.02 11.38
CA PRO A 675 -14.69 20.41 10.63
C PRO A 675 -15.96 20.15 11.44
N LEU A 676 -17.05 20.84 11.08
CA LEU A 676 -18.35 20.65 11.74
C LEU A 676 -18.83 19.20 11.60
N VAL A 677 -18.69 18.62 10.40
CA VAL A 677 -18.91 17.19 10.14
C VAL A 677 -17.78 16.66 9.27
N SER A 678 -17.26 15.47 9.55
CA SER A 678 -16.39 14.74 8.61
C SER A 678 -16.68 13.25 8.54
N VAL A 679 -16.42 12.68 7.36
CA VAL A 679 -16.26 11.23 7.18
C VAL A 679 -14.75 10.97 7.13
N GLY A 680 -14.25 10.23 8.12
CA GLY A 680 -12.82 10.08 8.39
C GLY A 680 -12.23 11.23 9.22
N ARG A 681 -11.07 10.96 9.83
CA ARG A 681 -10.19 11.94 10.47
C ARG A 681 -8.78 11.82 9.86
N PRO A 682 -8.04 12.93 9.70
CA PRO A 682 -6.65 12.86 9.31
C PRO A 682 -5.80 12.04 10.31
N TYR A 683 -4.85 11.27 9.79
CA TYR A 683 -3.77 10.56 10.50
C TYR A 683 -4.12 9.24 11.21
N ASP A 684 -5.29 9.09 11.83
CA ASP A 684 -5.60 7.96 12.72
C ASP A 684 -6.83 7.11 12.34
N ASP A 685 -7.86 7.68 11.70
CA ASP A 685 -9.10 6.95 11.36
C ASP A 685 -9.72 7.41 10.02
N PHE A 686 -9.15 6.96 8.90
CA PHE A 686 -9.55 7.38 7.55
C PHE A 686 -10.87 6.74 7.08
N GLY A 687 -11.64 7.46 6.27
CA GLY A 687 -12.73 6.87 5.49
C GLY A 687 -12.22 6.19 4.21
N THR A 688 -12.98 5.24 3.68
CA THR A 688 -12.79 4.64 2.37
C THR A 688 -13.49 5.46 1.29
N LEU A 689 -12.75 5.81 0.24
CA LEU A 689 -13.27 6.44 -0.97
C LEU A 689 -13.55 5.40 -2.03
N LYS A 690 -14.69 5.52 -2.71
CA LYS A 690 -15.04 4.83 -3.94
C LYS A 690 -15.39 5.87 -4.98
N LEU A 691 -14.57 5.95 -6.02
CA LEU A 691 -14.78 6.88 -7.11
C LEU A 691 -15.05 6.11 -8.40
N ARG A 692 -16.22 6.39 -8.99
CA ARG A 692 -16.69 5.77 -10.24
C ARG A 692 -16.53 6.77 -11.37
N LEU A 693 -15.57 6.53 -12.27
CA LEU A 693 -15.29 7.37 -13.44
C LEU A 693 -16.24 7.11 -14.64
N SER A 694 -17.42 6.52 -14.39
CA SER A 694 -18.43 6.26 -15.42
C SER A 694 -19.38 7.45 -15.60
N SER A 695 -20.43 7.31 -16.41
CA SER A 695 -21.54 8.27 -16.45
C SER A 695 -22.76 7.69 -15.70
N PRO A 696 -23.17 8.26 -14.55
CA PRO A 696 -22.62 9.45 -13.91
C PRO A 696 -21.31 9.20 -13.16
N PHE A 697 -20.53 10.27 -13.02
CA PHE A 697 -19.44 10.32 -12.06
C PHE A 697 -20.04 10.30 -10.66
N SER A 698 -19.57 9.40 -9.81
CA SER A 698 -19.94 9.39 -8.39
C SER A 698 -18.71 9.20 -7.51
N LEU A 699 -18.66 9.98 -6.44
CA LEU A 699 -17.70 9.89 -5.36
C LEU A 699 -18.46 9.48 -4.11
N ARG A 700 -18.10 8.36 -3.49
CA ARG A 700 -18.67 7.90 -2.24
C ARG A 700 -17.55 7.71 -1.22
N ALA A 701 -17.63 8.41 -0.10
CA ALA A 701 -16.79 8.19 1.06
C ALA A 701 -17.60 7.41 2.09
N ASP A 702 -17.15 6.25 2.53
CA ASP A 702 -17.70 5.48 3.64
C ASP A 702 -16.69 5.54 4.79
N GLY A 703 -17.11 5.59 6.05
CA GLY A 703 -16.15 5.64 7.16
C GLY A 703 -16.73 6.11 8.48
N PRO A 704 -15.87 6.24 9.51
CA PRO A 704 -16.26 6.83 10.79
C PRO A 704 -16.77 8.27 10.58
N VAL A 705 -17.88 8.62 11.21
CA VAL A 705 -18.43 9.98 11.16
C VAL A 705 -18.04 10.73 12.42
N TYR A 706 -17.45 11.91 12.23
CA TYR A 706 -17.12 12.84 13.28
C TYR A 706 -17.99 14.09 13.19
N VAL A 707 -18.40 14.61 14.34
CA VAL A 707 -19.04 15.92 14.48
C VAL A 707 -18.29 16.70 15.54
N LEU A 708 -17.74 17.86 15.17
CA LEU A 708 -16.86 18.66 16.04
C LEU A 708 -15.74 17.82 16.69
N GLY A 709 -15.19 16.85 15.94
CA GLY A 709 -14.12 15.98 16.41
C GLY A 709 -14.58 14.77 17.24
N SER A 710 -15.85 14.67 17.65
CA SER A 710 -16.38 13.51 18.39
C SER A 710 -16.89 12.43 17.43
N ARG A 711 -16.48 11.17 17.66
CA ARG A 711 -16.90 10.02 16.83
C ARG A 711 -18.34 9.64 17.17
N LEU A 712 -19.26 9.73 16.22
CA LEU A 712 -20.67 9.36 16.41
C LEU A 712 -20.98 7.90 16.05
N GLY A 713 -20.17 7.32 15.15
CA GLY A 713 -20.34 5.97 14.63
C GLY A 713 -19.78 5.86 13.22
N SER A 714 -20.46 5.10 12.35
CA SER A 714 -20.09 4.95 10.94
C SER A 714 -21.09 5.65 10.03
N GLY A 715 -20.69 5.96 8.82
CA GLY A 715 -21.56 6.60 7.86
C GLY A 715 -20.98 6.66 6.48
N TYR A 716 -21.71 7.34 5.60
CA TYR A 716 -21.27 7.58 4.24
C TYR A 716 -21.62 8.99 3.80
N PHE A 717 -20.83 9.50 2.89
CA PHE A 717 -21.05 10.70 2.09
C PHE A 717 -20.96 10.30 0.63
N GLN A 718 -21.95 10.63 -0.18
CA GLN A 718 -21.94 10.32 -1.61
C GLN A 718 -22.28 11.55 -2.43
N TYR A 719 -21.30 12.02 -3.19
CA TYR A 719 -21.51 13.00 -4.25
C TYR A 719 -21.76 12.27 -5.58
N SER A 720 -22.85 12.58 -6.27
CA SER A 720 -23.03 12.16 -7.67
C SER A 720 -23.19 13.39 -8.55
N TYR A 721 -22.30 13.51 -9.54
CA TYR A 721 -22.37 14.60 -10.50
C TYR A 721 -23.60 14.42 -11.42
N PRO A 722 -24.29 15.50 -11.84
CA PRO A 722 -24.13 16.89 -11.43
C PRO A 722 -25.02 17.29 -10.23
N GLY A 723 -24.63 16.94 -9.00
CA GLY A 723 -25.05 17.68 -7.81
C GLY A 723 -25.99 17.01 -6.81
N SER A 724 -26.08 15.67 -6.70
CA SER A 724 -26.57 15.08 -5.44
C SER A 724 -25.44 14.95 -4.44
N ILE A 725 -25.74 15.30 -3.18
CA ILE A 725 -25.01 14.86 -2.00
C ILE A 725 -25.98 14.06 -1.14
N GLU A 726 -25.63 12.83 -0.84
CA GLU A 726 -26.35 11.97 0.10
C GLU A 726 -25.42 11.66 1.27
N PHE A 727 -25.95 11.62 2.49
CA PHE A 727 -25.20 11.08 3.61
C PHE A 727 -26.08 10.23 4.51
N GLY A 728 -25.45 9.24 5.13
CA GLY A 728 -26.03 8.46 6.21
C GLY A 728 -25.05 8.39 7.35
N ALA A 729 -25.54 8.40 8.58
CA ALA A 729 -24.73 8.21 9.78
C ALA A 729 -25.49 7.34 10.76
N GLU A 730 -24.80 6.40 11.38
CA GLU A 730 -25.24 5.75 12.60
C GLU A 730 -24.67 6.56 13.76
N ALA A 731 -25.55 7.08 14.61
CA ALA A 731 -25.18 7.87 15.78
C ALA A 731 -25.56 7.09 17.05
N ARG A 732 -24.60 6.94 17.96
CA ARG A 732 -24.84 6.46 19.33
C ARG A 732 -24.49 7.57 20.31
N ILE A 733 -25.43 7.93 21.18
CA ILE A 733 -25.24 8.94 22.23
C ILE A 733 -25.68 8.33 23.56
N GLY A 734 -24.76 8.26 24.52
CA GLY A 734 -24.97 7.55 25.79
C GLY A 734 -24.92 6.02 25.63
N SER A 735 -25.27 5.31 26.70
CA SER A 735 -25.31 3.83 26.72
C SER A 735 -26.66 3.36 27.25
N CYS A 736 -27.32 2.48 26.49
CA CYS A 736 -28.46 1.71 27.02
C CYS A 736 -28.03 0.53 27.89
N ASP A 737 -26.73 0.26 27.95
CA ASP A 737 -26.12 -0.72 28.81
C ASP A 737 -25.49 0.02 30.01
N GLY A 738 -26.30 0.30 31.03
CA GLY A 738 -25.85 0.85 32.32
C GLY A 738 -25.86 2.38 32.49
N GLY A 739 -26.35 3.17 31.52
CA GLY A 739 -26.50 4.62 31.63
C GLY A 739 -27.86 5.10 32.16
N ILE A 740 -27.95 6.36 32.61
CA ILE A 740 -29.23 6.99 33.03
C ILE A 740 -30.18 7.15 31.83
N ALA A 741 -29.63 7.52 30.67
CA ALA A 741 -30.35 7.56 29.39
C ALA A 741 -29.38 7.31 28.22
N GLY A 742 -29.91 6.78 27.11
CA GLY A 742 -29.15 6.49 25.90
C GLY A 742 -30.01 6.47 24.65
N VAL A 743 -29.42 6.81 23.51
CA VAL A 743 -30.06 6.84 22.20
C VAL A 743 -29.15 6.18 21.18
N GLU A 744 -29.66 5.13 20.53
CA GLU A 744 -29.05 4.50 19.37
C GLU A 744 -29.92 4.84 18.16
N ALA A 745 -29.41 5.61 17.21
CA ALA A 745 -30.18 6.05 16.05
C ALA A 745 -29.39 5.89 14.75
N SER A 746 -30.04 5.33 13.72
CA SER A 746 -29.55 5.42 12.36
C SER A 746 -30.22 6.60 11.66
N ALA A 747 -29.45 7.54 11.15
CA ALA A 747 -29.94 8.73 10.47
C ALA A 747 -29.55 8.69 8.99
N LYS A 748 -30.55 8.85 8.11
CA LYS A 748 -30.31 9.13 6.68
C LYS A 748 -30.75 10.56 6.42
N GLY A 749 -29.84 11.36 5.87
CA GLY A 749 -30.03 12.80 5.76
C GLY A 749 -29.66 13.36 4.39
N PHE A 750 -30.03 14.61 4.19
CA PHE A 750 -29.73 15.38 2.99
C PHE A 750 -29.36 16.82 3.36
N VAL A 751 -28.55 17.47 2.52
CA VAL A 751 -28.05 18.84 2.75
C VAL A 751 -28.73 19.80 1.79
N GLU A 752 -29.25 20.92 2.29
CA GLU A 752 -29.69 22.05 1.47
C GLU A 752 -28.50 23.01 1.24
N LEU A 753 -28.16 23.27 -0.04
CA LEU A 753 -26.93 23.98 -0.41
C LEU A 753 -27.14 25.44 -0.85
N SER A 754 -28.38 25.95 -0.82
CA SER A 754 -28.74 27.28 -1.38
C SER A 754 -28.91 28.40 -0.34
N GLY A 755 -28.62 28.18 0.94
CA GLY A 755 -28.89 29.18 1.99
C GLY A 755 -28.17 28.98 3.33
N GLY A 756 -26.95 28.43 3.32
CA GLY A 756 -26.19 28.03 4.52
C GLY A 756 -26.23 26.52 4.75
N PHE A 757 -25.28 25.97 5.52
CA PHE A 757 -25.17 24.53 5.82
C PHE A 757 -26.33 24.07 6.72
N LYS A 758 -27.49 23.82 6.11
CA LYS A 758 -28.68 23.27 6.78
C LYS A 758 -28.84 21.83 6.32
N PHE A 759 -28.66 20.90 7.25
CA PHE A 759 -28.97 19.50 7.02
C PHE A 759 -30.02 19.05 8.04
N ASN A 760 -30.82 18.08 7.62
CA ASN A 760 -31.80 17.43 8.45
C ASN A 760 -31.79 15.94 8.10
N ALA A 761 -31.64 15.11 9.11
CA ALA A 761 -31.68 13.67 8.98
C ALA A 761 -32.67 13.14 10.02
N LYS A 762 -33.64 12.34 9.56
CA LYS A 762 -34.58 11.64 10.42
C LYS A 762 -34.18 10.18 10.49
N GLY A 763 -34.16 9.66 11.72
CA GLY A 763 -33.79 8.30 12.03
C GLY A 763 -34.84 7.59 12.85
N GLN A 764 -34.83 6.27 12.78
CA GLN A 764 -35.48 5.40 13.76
C GLN A 764 -34.40 4.76 14.61
N GLY A 765 -34.70 4.57 15.88
CA GLY A 765 -33.73 4.12 16.86
C GLY A 765 -34.37 3.48 18.08
N ARG A 766 -33.53 3.17 19.05
CA ARG A 766 -33.95 2.80 20.41
C ARG A 766 -33.53 3.92 21.35
N ALA A 767 -34.42 4.33 22.22
CA ALA A 767 -34.07 5.14 23.38
C ALA A 767 -34.31 4.33 24.65
N CYS A 768 -33.50 4.62 25.66
CA CYS A 768 -33.62 4.03 26.98
C CYS A 768 -33.57 5.10 28.06
N LEU A 769 -34.27 4.83 29.17
CA LEU A 769 -34.26 5.63 30.39
C LEU A 769 -34.15 4.63 31.56
N GLY A 770 -32.96 4.52 32.15
CA GLY A 770 -32.61 3.40 33.02
C GLY A 770 -32.84 2.05 32.32
N SER A 771 -33.61 1.16 32.95
CA SER A 771 -33.97 -0.16 32.38
C SER A 771 -35.12 -0.12 31.37
N LEU A 772 -35.80 1.01 31.20
CA LEU A 772 -36.90 1.15 30.24
C LEU A 772 -36.33 1.32 28.84
N SER A 773 -36.90 0.63 27.85
CA SER A 773 -36.54 0.81 26.44
C SER A 773 -37.78 0.94 25.55
N ALA A 774 -37.69 1.80 24.54
CA ALA A 774 -38.75 2.01 23.57
C ALA A 774 -38.16 2.35 22.19
N GLY A 775 -38.97 2.07 21.15
CA GLY A 775 -38.67 2.58 19.81
C GLY A 775 -38.72 4.11 19.81
N ALA A 776 -37.71 4.73 19.21
CA ALA A 776 -37.52 6.16 19.21
C ALA A 776 -37.46 6.71 17.79
N THR A 777 -37.93 7.95 17.62
CA THR A 777 -37.66 8.77 16.44
C THR A 777 -36.55 9.75 16.79
N ALA A 778 -35.48 9.77 16.00
CA ALA A 778 -34.38 10.71 16.18
C ALA A 778 -34.33 11.71 15.02
N VAL A 779 -33.95 12.94 15.31
CA VAL A 779 -33.71 14.00 14.33
C VAL A 779 -32.33 14.59 14.58
N LEU A 780 -31.53 14.68 13.53
CA LEU A 780 -30.20 15.25 13.52
C LEU A 780 -30.22 16.45 12.57
N SER A 781 -29.75 17.61 13.03
CA SER A 781 -29.75 18.84 12.25
C SER A 781 -28.44 19.62 12.36
N SER A 782 -28.31 20.71 11.60
CA SER A 782 -27.19 21.65 11.73
C SER A 782 -27.15 22.43 13.05
N LYS A 783 -28.12 22.26 13.96
CA LYS A 783 -28.15 22.92 15.28
C LYS A 783 -27.95 21.96 16.46
N GLY A 784 -28.33 20.69 16.30
CA GLY A 784 -28.30 19.69 17.37
C GLY A 784 -28.88 18.36 16.93
N ILE A 785 -28.87 17.39 17.84
CA ILE A 785 -29.56 16.09 17.76
C ILE A 785 -30.62 15.99 18.84
N ALA A 786 -31.77 15.42 18.51
CA ALA A 786 -32.86 15.15 19.43
C ALA A 786 -33.44 13.76 19.16
N ALA A 787 -33.92 13.08 20.19
CA ALA A 787 -34.63 11.82 20.05
C ALA A 787 -35.82 11.75 21.01
N CYS A 788 -36.87 11.08 20.54
CA CYS A 788 -38.17 11.01 21.20
C CYS A 788 -38.69 9.57 21.20
N ALA A 789 -39.07 9.04 22.36
CA ALA A 789 -39.62 7.70 22.52
C ALA A 789 -40.89 7.68 23.40
N SER A 790 -41.80 6.75 23.11
CA SER A 790 -43.01 6.52 23.90
C SER A 790 -42.93 5.18 24.61
N PHE A 791 -42.99 5.20 25.93
CA PHE A 791 -42.95 4.03 26.80
C PHE A 791 -44.37 3.57 27.10
N LYS A 792 -44.59 2.25 27.20
CA LYS A 792 -45.93 1.69 27.42
C LYS A 792 -46.28 1.53 28.90
N PHE A 793 -45.28 1.37 29.76
CA PHE A 793 -45.44 1.17 31.20
C PHE A 793 -44.32 1.87 31.98
N PRO A 794 -44.60 3.00 32.67
CA PRO A 794 -45.84 3.79 32.58
C PRO A 794 -46.03 4.41 31.17
N PRO A 795 -47.25 4.77 30.75
CA PRO A 795 -47.54 5.30 29.42
C PRO A 795 -47.10 6.78 29.29
N ILE A 796 -45.80 7.03 29.36
CA ILE A 796 -45.17 8.34 29.24
C ILE A 796 -44.38 8.46 27.93
N SER A 797 -44.19 9.67 27.44
CA SER A 797 -43.21 9.95 26.38
C SER A 797 -42.00 10.62 27.00
N ALA A 798 -40.80 10.27 26.50
CA ALA A 798 -39.52 10.78 26.97
C ALA A 798 -38.55 11.06 25.82
N GLY A 799 -37.85 12.19 25.86
CA GLY A 799 -36.89 12.59 24.83
C GLY A 799 -35.65 13.26 25.41
N ALA A 800 -34.57 13.21 24.65
CA ALA A 800 -33.27 13.78 25.00
C ALA A 800 -32.66 14.47 23.78
N GLY A 801 -31.77 15.42 24.01
CA GLY A 801 -31.11 16.11 22.91
C GLY A 801 -29.98 17.01 23.33
N LEU A 802 -29.20 17.40 22.34
CA LEU A 802 -27.92 18.05 22.50
C LEU A 802 -27.80 19.11 21.40
N PHE A 803 -27.57 20.36 21.80
CA PHE A 803 -27.16 21.42 20.87
C PHE A 803 -25.66 21.32 20.60
N TRP A 804 -25.25 21.68 19.38
CA TRP A 804 -23.83 21.71 19.04
C TRP A 804 -23.13 22.85 19.79
N GLY A 805 -22.20 22.50 20.69
CA GLY A 805 -21.48 23.44 21.55
C GLY A 805 -21.60 23.14 23.05
N ASP A 806 -22.60 22.33 23.43
CA ASP A 806 -22.78 21.89 24.82
C ASP A 806 -22.05 20.56 25.05
N LEU A 807 -21.43 20.38 26.23
CA LEU A 807 -20.60 19.22 26.57
C LEU A 807 -21.37 18.07 27.25
N VAL A 808 -22.62 18.30 27.62
CA VAL A 808 -23.47 17.31 28.32
C VAL A 808 -24.80 17.20 27.58
N PRO A 809 -25.25 15.99 27.19
CA PRO A 809 -26.59 15.79 26.67
C PRO A 809 -27.58 16.26 27.73
N ASP A 810 -28.38 17.27 27.41
CA ASP A 810 -29.46 17.67 28.29
C ASP A 810 -30.58 16.64 28.12
N LEU A 811 -31.18 16.18 29.22
CA LEU A 811 -32.57 15.73 29.14
C LEU A 811 -33.33 16.95 28.64
N MET A 812 -33.56 16.96 27.32
CA MET A 812 -34.12 18.12 26.61
C MET A 812 -35.26 18.70 27.42
N PRO A 813 -35.43 20.04 27.40
CA PRO A 813 -36.27 20.76 28.35
C PRO A 813 -37.77 20.43 28.28
N LEU A 814 -38.22 19.35 27.62
CA LEU A 814 -39.15 18.33 28.13
C LEU A 814 -39.71 17.44 26.99
N LEU A 815 -39.31 16.18 27.02
CA LEU A 815 -39.96 14.98 26.47
C LEU A 815 -41.00 15.12 25.33
N CYS A 816 -40.59 14.71 24.12
CA CYS A 816 -41.40 14.31 22.95
C CYS A 816 -42.51 15.22 22.39
N ASP A 817 -42.93 16.27 23.07
CA ASP A 817 -43.93 17.21 22.57
C ASP A 817 -43.31 18.60 22.44
N THR A 818 -43.45 19.22 21.27
CA THR A 818 -42.55 20.29 20.78
C THR A 818 -43.21 21.66 20.66
N GLU A 819 -44.14 22.01 21.55
CA GLU A 819 -44.66 23.39 21.62
C GLU A 819 -43.96 24.24 22.72
N PRO A 820 -43.89 25.58 22.57
CA PRO A 820 -43.38 26.46 23.61
C PRO A 820 -44.20 26.32 24.88
N TYR A 821 -43.53 26.05 25.99
CA TYR A 821 -44.14 25.91 27.29
C TYR A 821 -44.94 27.16 27.68
N GLU A 822 -46.20 26.98 28.10
CA GLU A 822 -46.69 27.84 29.18
C GLU A 822 -45.85 27.48 30.40
N VAL A 823 -44.80 28.28 30.67
CA VAL A 823 -44.12 28.27 31.97
C VAL A 823 -45.17 28.73 32.99
N ALA A 824 -45.91 27.77 33.54
CA ALA A 824 -46.74 28.03 34.69
C ALA A 824 -45.78 28.30 35.85
N GLN A 825 -45.60 29.59 36.18
CA GLN A 825 -44.97 30.17 37.38
C GLN A 825 -43.78 29.41 37.98
N SER A 826 -42.65 30.08 38.14
CA SER A 826 -41.64 29.68 39.13
C SER A 826 -42.30 29.58 40.52
N ALA A 827 -42.71 28.38 40.91
CA ALA A 827 -43.20 28.11 42.25
C ALA A 827 -41.99 28.08 43.18
N GLN A 828 -42.08 28.78 44.32
CA GLN A 828 -41.13 28.54 45.40
C GLN A 828 -41.34 27.12 45.93
N ALA A 829 -40.30 26.52 46.52
CA ALA A 829 -40.44 25.26 47.24
C ALA A 829 -41.62 25.35 48.22
N GLY A 830 -42.59 24.46 48.10
CA GLY A 830 -43.85 24.48 48.88
C GLY A 830 -45.06 25.15 48.20
N GLY A 831 -44.91 25.79 47.03
CA GLY A 831 -46.02 26.35 46.26
C GLY A 831 -46.85 25.30 45.51
N ALA A 832 -48.17 25.49 45.42
CA ALA A 832 -49.08 24.56 44.74
C ALA A 832 -49.05 24.70 43.21
N ILE A 833 -48.71 23.62 42.51
CA ILE A 833 -48.77 23.43 41.05
C ILE A 833 -50.20 23.00 40.68
N GLN A 834 -50.93 23.84 39.94
CA GLN A 834 -52.33 23.56 39.56
C GLN A 834 -52.45 22.77 38.25
N VAL A 835 -52.97 21.55 38.32
CA VAL A 835 -53.10 20.63 37.17
C VAL A 835 -54.55 20.61 36.68
N LYS A 836 -54.75 20.89 35.38
CA LYS A 836 -56.07 20.89 34.73
C LYS A 836 -56.52 19.46 34.39
N PRO A 837 -57.84 19.18 34.33
CA PRO A 837 -58.35 17.88 33.88
C PRO A 837 -57.93 17.53 32.45
N GLY A 838 -57.67 16.24 32.20
CA GLY A 838 -57.48 15.70 30.84
C GLY A 838 -56.06 15.73 30.29
N LEU A 839 -55.06 16.13 31.09
CA LEU A 839 -53.65 16.05 30.70
C LEU A 839 -53.20 14.60 30.52
N LYS A 840 -52.45 14.30 29.45
CA LYS A 840 -51.90 12.95 29.24
C LYS A 840 -50.61 12.78 30.02
N GLN A 841 -49.87 13.86 30.24
CA GLN A 841 -48.65 13.87 31.04
C GLN A 841 -48.46 15.19 31.79
N LEU A 842 -47.89 15.12 32.99
CA LEU A 842 -47.36 16.25 33.76
C LEU A 842 -45.90 16.01 34.04
N ASN A 843 -45.07 17.02 33.79
CA ASN A 843 -43.67 16.96 34.16
C ASN A 843 -43.31 18.09 35.12
N VAL A 844 -42.53 17.77 36.14
CA VAL A 844 -42.06 18.72 37.16
C VAL A 844 -40.55 18.56 37.29
N ILE A 845 -39.80 19.65 37.11
CA ILE A 845 -38.35 19.69 37.28
C ILE A 845 -38.03 20.60 38.46
N ALA A 846 -37.29 20.10 39.44
CA ALA A 846 -36.70 20.86 40.53
C ALA A 846 -35.17 20.91 40.36
N THR A 847 -34.61 22.12 40.24
CA THR A 847 -33.17 22.34 40.18
C THR A 847 -32.68 22.83 41.54
N GLY A 848 -31.63 22.23 42.06
CA GLY A 848 -31.02 22.61 43.33
C GLY A 848 -29.90 23.62 43.18
N ASP A 849 -29.55 24.28 44.28
CA ASP A 849 -28.46 25.26 44.36
C ASP A 849 -27.06 24.61 44.32
N THR A 850 -26.88 23.56 45.11
CA THR A 850 -25.60 22.94 45.45
C THR A 850 -25.51 21.48 45.00
N GLY A 851 -26.65 20.79 44.89
CA GLY A 851 -26.77 19.40 44.45
C GLY A 851 -28.19 19.06 44.01
N VAL A 852 -28.47 17.79 43.69
CA VAL A 852 -29.83 17.33 43.35
C VAL A 852 -30.75 17.49 44.56
N PRO A 853 -31.86 18.24 44.47
CA PRO A 853 -32.78 18.39 45.57
C PRO A 853 -33.64 17.13 45.71
N LEU A 854 -33.50 16.43 46.84
CA LEU A 854 -34.35 15.31 47.23
C LEU A 854 -35.70 15.85 47.69
N VAL A 855 -36.64 15.93 46.76
CA VAL A 855 -38.01 16.38 47.00
C VAL A 855 -39.00 15.26 46.74
N THR A 856 -40.13 15.23 47.43
CA THR A 856 -41.27 14.35 47.13
C THR A 856 -42.33 15.16 46.41
N LEU A 857 -42.75 14.72 45.22
CA LEU A 857 -43.88 15.31 44.51
C LEU A 857 -45.18 14.70 45.05
N VAL A 858 -46.02 15.54 45.64
CA VAL A 858 -47.29 15.15 46.25
C VAL A 858 -48.44 15.66 45.41
N GLY A 859 -49.33 14.77 45.01
CA GLY A 859 -50.51 15.06 44.22
C GLY A 859 -51.83 14.86 44.98
N PRO A 860 -52.96 15.17 44.34
CA PRO A 860 -54.29 14.93 44.89
C PRO A 860 -54.49 13.47 45.34
N ASN A 861 -55.33 13.26 46.35
CA ASN A 861 -55.64 11.95 46.94
C ASN A 861 -54.44 11.24 47.61
N GLY A 862 -53.41 11.99 48.01
CA GLY A 862 -52.25 11.44 48.71
C GLY A 862 -51.28 10.68 47.79
N LEU A 863 -51.33 10.90 46.47
CA LEU A 863 -50.34 10.36 45.54
C LEU A 863 -48.96 10.97 45.82
N ARG A 864 -47.91 10.14 45.90
CA ARG A 864 -46.56 10.59 46.22
C ARG A 864 -45.55 9.95 45.27
N TYR A 865 -44.60 10.75 44.79
CA TYR A 865 -43.46 10.32 43.99
C TYR A 865 -42.18 10.82 44.66
N GLU A 866 -41.40 9.91 45.22
CA GLU A 866 -40.15 10.25 45.89
C GLU A 866 -39.06 10.61 44.87
N GLY A 867 -38.31 11.67 45.16
CA GLY A 867 -37.12 12.04 44.40
C GLY A 867 -35.92 11.15 44.74
N VAL A 868 -34.91 11.15 43.87
CA VAL A 868 -33.72 10.31 44.01
C VAL A 868 -32.45 11.10 43.80
N ALA A 869 -31.39 10.78 44.54
CA ALA A 869 -30.14 11.55 44.48
C ALA A 869 -29.42 11.35 43.13
N SER A 870 -29.57 10.17 42.53
CA SER A 870 -29.04 9.82 41.22
C SER A 870 -29.84 8.66 40.61
N GLY A 871 -29.86 8.59 39.28
CA GLY A 871 -30.47 7.48 38.54
C GLY A 871 -31.98 7.64 38.33
N VAL A 872 -32.66 6.53 38.02
CA VAL A 872 -34.07 6.50 37.61
C VAL A 872 -34.85 5.55 38.54
N VAL A 873 -35.97 6.03 39.09
CA VAL A 873 -36.93 5.22 39.82
C VAL A 873 -38.29 5.29 39.15
N THR A 874 -38.90 4.13 38.92
CA THR A 874 -40.18 3.99 38.22
C THR A 874 -41.29 3.59 39.17
N SER A 875 -42.49 4.08 38.92
CA SER A 875 -43.74 3.67 39.56
C SER A 875 -44.79 3.32 38.48
N PRO A 876 -45.92 2.71 38.84
CA PRO A 876 -46.97 2.36 37.87
C PRO A 876 -47.53 3.55 37.08
N THR A 877 -47.44 4.75 37.63
CA THR A 877 -48.06 5.97 37.10
C THR A 877 -47.07 7.10 36.82
N GLY A 878 -45.77 6.92 37.06
CA GLY A 878 -44.78 7.94 36.80
C GLY A 878 -43.34 7.54 37.06
N VAL A 879 -42.40 8.44 36.78
CA VAL A 879 -40.95 8.22 36.89
C VAL A 879 -40.29 9.40 37.59
N SER A 880 -39.35 9.11 38.49
CA SER A 880 -38.46 10.08 39.16
C SER A 880 -37.03 9.90 38.66
N VAL A 881 -36.36 10.99 38.29
CA VAL A 881 -34.99 10.98 37.76
C VAL A 881 -34.13 11.98 38.53
N GLY A 882 -33.00 11.51 39.06
CA GLY A 882 -31.98 12.32 39.72
C GLY A 882 -30.75 12.47 38.84
N GLU A 883 -30.36 13.72 38.56
CA GLU A 883 -29.28 14.08 37.64
C GLU A 883 -28.19 14.90 38.39
N PRO A 884 -27.19 14.23 38.99
CA PRO A 884 -26.14 14.87 39.80
C PRO A 884 -25.43 16.02 39.10
N ASP A 885 -24.99 15.79 37.86
CA ASP A 885 -24.20 16.76 37.07
C ASP A 885 -24.97 18.04 36.77
N LEU A 886 -26.30 17.93 36.72
CA LEU A 886 -27.21 19.01 36.41
C LEU A 886 -27.93 19.58 37.64
N LYS A 887 -27.65 19.02 38.83
CA LYS A 887 -28.31 19.35 40.11
C LYS A 887 -29.84 19.29 40.00
N ARG A 888 -30.37 18.34 39.22
CA ARG A 888 -31.78 18.28 38.83
C ARG A 888 -32.50 17.04 39.34
N GLN A 889 -33.73 17.24 39.77
CA GLN A 889 -34.71 16.21 40.07
C GLN A 889 -35.92 16.38 39.14
N THR A 890 -36.23 15.36 38.35
CA THR A 890 -37.30 15.39 37.35
C THR A 890 -38.38 14.34 37.67
N PHE A 891 -39.65 14.72 37.59
CA PHE A 891 -40.82 13.84 37.76
C PHE A 891 -41.66 13.83 36.48
N LEU A 892 -42.03 12.64 36.01
CA LEU A 892 -42.82 12.40 34.80
C LEU A 892 -44.06 11.61 35.16
N ILE A 893 -45.23 12.23 35.16
CA ILE A 893 -46.46 11.64 35.66
C ILE A 893 -47.43 11.37 34.50
N ALA A 894 -47.79 10.10 34.30
CA ALA A 894 -48.78 9.70 33.32
C ALA A 894 -50.20 9.97 33.84
N LYS A 895 -51.04 10.58 32.99
CA LYS A 895 -52.47 10.87 33.28
C LYS A 895 -52.68 11.44 34.69
N PRO A 896 -52.03 12.57 35.02
CA PRO A 896 -52.09 13.15 36.36
C PRO A 896 -53.53 13.53 36.74
N PRO A 897 -54.00 13.21 37.96
CA PRO A 897 -55.24 13.77 38.47
C PRO A 897 -55.21 15.30 38.48
N ALA A 898 -56.37 15.89 38.16
CA ALA A 898 -56.57 17.33 38.29
C ALA A 898 -56.53 17.75 39.75
N GLY A 899 -55.99 18.93 40.03
CA GLY A 899 -55.89 19.49 41.39
C GLY A 899 -54.51 20.08 41.70
N ALA A 900 -54.30 20.39 42.98
CA ALA A 900 -53.05 20.96 43.48
C ALA A 900 -51.99 19.88 43.70
N TRP A 901 -50.77 20.15 43.23
CA TRP A 901 -49.59 19.34 43.45
C TRP A 901 -48.52 20.15 44.17
N THR A 902 -47.75 19.57 45.09
CA THR A 902 -46.72 20.27 45.87
C THR A 902 -45.42 19.51 45.87
N LEU A 903 -44.30 20.21 46.08
CA LEU A 903 -42.98 19.61 46.33
C LEU A 903 -42.66 19.72 47.81
N GLU A 904 -42.43 18.58 48.46
CA GLU A 904 -42.01 18.48 49.85
C GLU A 904 -40.50 18.15 49.91
N PRO A 905 -39.62 19.08 50.32
CA PRO A 905 -38.19 18.81 50.46
C PRO A 905 -37.90 17.83 51.60
N ALA A 906 -36.98 16.89 51.38
CA ALA A 906 -36.46 16.01 52.43
C ALA A 906 -35.51 16.76 53.36
N ALA A 907 -35.50 16.39 54.65
CA ALA A 907 -34.59 16.98 55.63
C ALA A 907 -33.12 16.71 55.24
N GLY A 908 -32.27 17.75 55.26
CA GLY A 908 -30.86 17.66 54.86
C GLY A 908 -30.59 17.64 53.35
N SER A 909 -31.62 17.79 52.51
CA SER A 909 -31.48 17.93 51.05
C SER A 909 -30.88 19.30 50.66
N PRO A 910 -30.13 19.39 49.55
CA PRO A 910 -29.87 20.66 48.86
C PRO A 910 -31.15 21.48 48.63
N GLY A 911 -31.04 22.81 48.69
CA GLY A 911 -32.17 23.72 48.52
C GLY A 911 -32.66 23.76 47.07
N VAL A 912 -33.98 23.86 46.87
CA VAL A 912 -34.57 24.00 45.52
C VAL A 912 -34.42 25.45 45.05
N ALA A 913 -33.56 25.68 44.06
CA ALA A 913 -33.33 26.99 43.46
C ALA A 913 -34.42 27.36 42.42
N LYS A 914 -34.97 26.36 41.71
CA LYS A 914 -35.94 26.58 40.63
C LYS A 914 -36.88 25.39 40.47
N VAL A 915 -38.17 25.67 40.27
CA VAL A 915 -39.17 24.68 39.86
C VAL A 915 -39.71 25.05 38.48
N GLN A 916 -39.76 24.07 37.57
CA GLN A 916 -40.35 24.18 36.23
C GLN A 916 -41.41 23.11 36.04
N VAL A 917 -42.52 23.47 35.38
CA VAL A 917 -43.65 22.57 35.14
C VAL A 917 -44.04 22.63 33.66
N THR A 918 -44.27 21.47 33.02
CA THR A 918 -44.69 21.41 31.61
C THR A 918 -45.86 20.45 31.36
N ARG A 919 -46.57 20.70 30.25
CA ARG A 919 -47.87 20.11 29.87
C ARG A 919 -47.91 19.86 28.35
N ASP A 920 -48.72 18.90 27.89
CA ASP A 920 -48.85 18.52 26.47
C ASP A 920 -49.57 19.55 25.58
N ALA A 921 -49.31 19.49 24.27
CA ALA A 921 -49.84 20.37 23.23
C ALA A 921 -50.46 19.61 22.02
N PRO A 922 -51.15 20.27 21.06
CA PRO A 922 -51.74 19.62 19.89
C PRO A 922 -50.73 19.35 18.75
N PRO A 923 -50.78 18.19 18.05
CA PRO A 923 -49.80 17.83 17.02
C PRO A 923 -49.95 18.61 15.69
N LEU A 924 -48.82 18.91 15.03
CA LEU A 924 -48.76 19.53 13.69
C LEU A 924 -49.25 18.55 12.60
N LYS A 925 -50.11 19.03 11.70
CA LYS A 925 -50.54 18.29 10.49
C LYS A 925 -50.36 19.13 9.24
N VAL A 926 -49.66 18.60 8.23
CA VAL A 926 -49.50 19.26 6.91
C VAL A 926 -49.97 18.33 5.80
N THR A 927 -50.81 18.84 4.90
CA THR A 927 -51.28 18.12 3.70
C THR A 927 -51.08 18.96 2.45
N GLY A 928 -50.89 18.32 1.30
CA GLY A 928 -50.70 19.05 0.05
C GLY A 928 -50.92 18.21 -1.21
N ARG A 929 -50.95 18.91 -2.35
CA ARG A 929 -51.08 18.32 -3.70
C ARG A 929 -50.13 18.99 -4.66
N VAL A 930 -49.38 18.19 -5.42
CA VAL A 930 -48.38 18.65 -6.40
C VAL A 930 -48.88 18.43 -7.84
N LYS A 931 -48.79 19.45 -8.69
CA LYS A 931 -49.08 19.35 -10.13
C LYS A 931 -48.20 20.32 -10.92
N ARG A 932 -47.40 19.82 -11.89
CA ARG A 932 -46.63 20.63 -12.86
C ARG A 932 -45.81 21.79 -12.25
N GLY A 933 -45.10 21.57 -11.13
CA GLY A 933 -44.32 22.62 -10.47
C GLY A 933 -45.15 23.60 -9.64
N GLU A 934 -46.38 23.21 -9.27
CA GLU A 934 -47.24 23.91 -8.32
C GLU A 934 -47.56 22.98 -7.13
N LEU A 935 -47.49 23.52 -5.91
CA LEU A 935 -47.89 22.87 -4.66
C LEU A 935 -49.03 23.69 -4.05
N ARG A 936 -50.15 23.03 -3.76
CA ARG A 936 -51.20 23.58 -2.88
C ARG A 936 -51.14 22.86 -1.55
N TRP A 937 -51.21 23.59 -0.44
CA TRP A 937 -51.01 23.02 0.90
C TRP A 937 -51.97 23.61 1.95
N LYS A 938 -52.20 22.85 3.02
CA LYS A 938 -52.95 23.23 4.23
C LYS A 938 -52.22 22.71 5.46
N GLN A 939 -52.23 23.48 6.54
CA GLN A 939 -51.68 23.11 7.85
C GLN A 939 -52.74 23.30 8.96
N ALA A 940 -52.68 22.46 9.99
CA ALA A 940 -53.48 22.55 11.21
C ALA A 940 -52.64 22.14 12.44
N GLY A 941 -52.92 22.73 13.61
CA GLY A 941 -52.10 22.56 14.82
C GLY A 941 -50.74 23.27 14.75
N GLY A 942 -49.87 23.05 15.74
CA GLY A 942 -48.47 23.49 15.74
C GLY A 942 -48.26 25.00 15.87
N SER A 943 -48.83 25.61 16.92
CA SER A 943 -48.65 27.06 17.13
C SER A 943 -47.17 27.37 17.43
N GLY A 944 -46.59 28.35 16.73
CA GLY A 944 -45.16 28.71 16.85
C GLY A 944 -44.19 27.96 15.94
N GLN A 945 -44.64 27.01 15.11
CA GLN A 945 -43.77 26.25 14.19
C GLN A 945 -43.66 26.88 12.79
N THR A 946 -42.48 26.80 12.17
CA THR A 946 -42.23 27.22 10.78
C THR A 946 -42.24 26.01 9.84
N VAL A 947 -43.07 26.02 8.79
CA VAL A 947 -43.10 24.92 7.80
C VAL A 947 -42.35 25.30 6.52
N THR A 948 -41.31 24.55 6.15
CA THR A 948 -40.51 24.76 4.93
C THR A 948 -40.77 23.66 3.89
N PHE A 949 -40.90 24.02 2.61
CA PHE A 949 -41.14 23.09 1.50
C PHE A 949 -39.87 22.82 0.67
N TYR A 950 -39.68 21.58 0.26
CA TYR A 950 -38.52 21.11 -0.50
C TYR A 950 -38.90 20.24 -1.70
N GLU A 951 -38.18 20.40 -2.81
CA GLU A 951 -38.14 19.45 -3.94
C GLU A 951 -37.05 18.41 -3.66
N GLN A 952 -37.38 17.12 -3.71
CA GLN A 952 -36.49 15.99 -3.43
C GLN A 952 -36.52 14.96 -4.57
N GLY A 953 -35.37 14.47 -5.03
CA GLY A 953 -35.28 13.36 -5.99
C GLY A 953 -33.82 13.00 -6.31
N GLU A 954 -33.61 12.01 -7.17
CA GLU A 954 -32.25 11.59 -7.56
C GLU A 954 -31.47 12.78 -8.14
N GLY A 955 -30.42 13.23 -7.45
CA GLY A 955 -29.64 14.39 -7.89
C GLY A 955 -30.16 15.77 -7.46
N VAL A 956 -31.25 15.89 -6.69
CA VAL A 956 -31.89 17.19 -6.40
C VAL A 956 -32.48 17.26 -4.99
N LEU A 957 -32.01 18.23 -4.20
CA LEU A 957 -32.72 18.80 -3.05
C LEU A 957 -32.72 20.32 -3.15
N ARG A 958 -33.89 20.96 -3.11
CA ARG A 958 -34.00 22.42 -3.18
C ARG A 958 -35.16 22.94 -2.35
N LYS A 959 -34.92 23.95 -1.51
CA LYS A 959 -36.00 24.71 -0.87
C LYS A 959 -36.84 25.42 -1.91
N LEU A 960 -38.13 25.17 -1.83
CA LEU A 960 -39.14 25.79 -2.68
C LEU A 960 -39.70 27.06 -2.02
N GLY A 961 -39.85 27.07 -0.70
CA GLY A 961 -40.41 28.20 0.05
C GLY A 961 -40.79 27.86 1.48
N VAL A 962 -41.30 28.84 2.24
CA VAL A 962 -41.79 28.70 3.62
C VAL A 962 -43.31 28.97 3.62
N ALA A 963 -44.06 28.21 4.42
CA ALA A 963 -45.49 28.41 4.63
C ALA A 963 -45.76 29.77 5.28
N ARG A 964 -46.74 30.50 4.73
CA ARG A 964 -47.20 31.79 5.25
C ARG A 964 -48.69 31.68 5.54
N GLY A 965 -49.05 31.26 6.76
CA GLY A 965 -50.43 31.08 7.22
C GLY A 965 -50.91 29.62 7.22
N ALA A 966 -52.22 29.40 7.44
CA ALA A 966 -52.79 28.04 7.58
C ALA A 966 -52.96 27.29 6.24
N SER A 967 -52.85 27.96 5.10
CA SER A 967 -52.93 27.34 3.77
C SER A 967 -52.28 28.24 2.71
N GLY A 968 -51.93 27.68 1.56
CA GLY A 968 -51.34 28.47 0.47
C GLY A 968 -51.02 27.69 -0.80
N THR A 969 -50.43 28.41 -1.76
CA THR A 969 -49.95 27.86 -3.04
C THR A 969 -48.52 28.32 -3.32
N LEU A 970 -47.67 27.42 -3.81
CA LEU A 970 -46.27 27.65 -4.15
C LEU A 970 -45.98 27.18 -5.57
N ARG A 971 -45.33 28.01 -6.39
CA ARG A 971 -44.97 27.71 -7.78
C ARG A 971 -43.44 27.71 -7.96
N TRP A 972 -42.89 26.75 -8.71
CA TRP A 972 -41.47 26.68 -9.05
C TRP A 972 -41.23 26.10 -10.45
N LYS A 973 -40.06 26.43 -11.03
CA LYS A 973 -39.55 25.80 -12.26
C LYS A 973 -38.57 24.67 -11.90
N PRO A 974 -38.78 23.41 -12.36
CA PRO A 974 -37.84 22.33 -12.10
C PRO A 974 -36.50 22.52 -12.81
N LYS A 975 -35.39 22.22 -12.13
CA LYS A 975 -34.03 22.27 -12.71
C LYS A 975 -33.77 21.03 -13.59
N VAL A 976 -33.44 21.23 -14.88
CA VAL A 976 -33.20 20.15 -15.85
C VAL A 976 -31.73 19.72 -15.81
N VAL A 977 -31.30 19.13 -14.70
CA VAL A 977 -29.92 18.62 -14.55
C VAL A 977 -29.87 17.12 -14.87
N ARG A 978 -30.75 16.36 -14.21
CA ARG A 978 -31.00 14.94 -14.48
C ARG A 978 -32.52 14.75 -14.49
N GLY A 979 -33.05 14.26 -15.61
CA GLY A 979 -34.48 13.92 -15.70
C GLY A 979 -34.83 12.77 -14.74
N GLY A 980 -36.08 12.64 -14.33
CA GLY A 980 -36.52 11.60 -13.38
C GLY A 980 -37.69 12.03 -12.49
N ARG A 981 -38.16 11.10 -11.65
CA ARG A 981 -39.25 11.32 -10.66
C ARG A 981 -38.70 12.08 -9.43
N ARG A 982 -39.50 13.02 -8.92
CA ARG A 982 -39.20 13.88 -7.76
C ARG A 982 -40.43 14.00 -6.86
N SER A 983 -40.22 14.24 -5.58
CA SER A 983 -41.24 14.46 -4.55
C SER A 983 -41.15 15.88 -3.99
N VAL A 984 -42.24 16.36 -3.39
CA VAL A 984 -42.24 17.59 -2.59
C VAL A 984 -42.49 17.19 -1.14
N VAL A 985 -41.63 17.65 -0.23
CA VAL A 985 -41.71 17.38 1.20
C VAL A 985 -41.86 18.68 1.99
N ALA A 986 -42.70 18.69 3.02
CA ALA A 986 -42.77 19.72 4.04
C ALA A 986 -42.00 19.29 5.28
N VAL A 987 -41.33 20.24 5.92
CA VAL A 987 -40.59 20.05 7.17
C VAL A 987 -41.07 21.11 8.16
N GLY A 988 -41.54 20.69 9.34
CA GLY A 988 -41.85 21.58 10.46
C GLY A 988 -40.60 21.87 11.29
N GLU A 989 -40.42 23.12 11.71
CA GLU A 989 -39.27 23.61 12.47
C GLU A 989 -39.73 24.38 13.72
N VAL A 990 -39.09 24.11 14.87
CA VAL A 990 -39.26 24.85 16.14
C VAL A 990 -37.89 25.33 16.59
N GLU A 991 -37.72 26.64 16.75
CA GLU A 991 -36.41 27.26 17.05
C GLU A 991 -35.28 26.79 16.11
N GLY A 992 -35.63 26.34 14.90
CA GLY A 992 -34.75 25.80 13.87
C GLY A 992 -34.25 24.36 14.09
N LEU A 993 -34.82 23.62 15.05
CA LEU A 993 -34.76 22.16 15.10
C LEU A 993 -35.98 21.61 14.35
N ALA A 994 -35.77 20.62 13.48
CA ALA A 994 -36.87 20.02 12.76
C ALA A 994 -37.66 19.06 13.65
N SER A 995 -38.97 19.24 13.71
CA SER A 995 -39.88 18.43 14.51
C SER A 995 -40.49 17.29 13.68
N ASP A 996 -40.96 17.60 12.47
CA ASP A 996 -41.72 16.67 11.63
C ASP A 996 -41.48 16.83 10.12
N SER A 997 -41.79 15.78 9.34
CA SER A 997 -41.75 15.83 7.87
C SER A 997 -42.91 15.10 7.19
N PHE A 998 -43.40 15.68 6.09
CA PHE A 998 -44.60 15.22 5.37
C PHE A 998 -44.37 15.21 3.86
N THR A 999 -44.58 14.07 3.19
CA THR A 999 -44.55 14.02 1.71
C THR A 999 -45.87 14.52 1.13
N LEU A 1000 -45.83 15.58 0.33
CA LEU A 1000 -47.02 16.27 -0.20
C LEU A 1000 -47.38 15.87 -1.64
N GLY A 1001 -46.50 15.16 -2.37
CA GLY A 1001 -46.78 14.66 -3.71
C GLY A 1001 -45.53 14.48 -4.58
N ALA A 1002 -45.70 14.02 -5.83
CA ALA A 1002 -44.60 13.73 -6.76
C ALA A 1002 -44.82 14.30 -8.19
N PHE A 1003 -43.74 14.50 -8.94
CA PHE A 1003 -43.69 15.00 -10.33
C PHE A 1003 -42.47 14.45 -11.11
N THR A 1004 -42.39 14.62 -12.44
CA THR A 1004 -41.30 14.08 -13.29
C THR A 1004 -40.66 15.16 -14.18
N VAL A 1005 -39.33 15.11 -14.37
CA VAL A 1005 -38.52 16.05 -15.18
C VAL A 1005 -37.89 15.34 -16.41
N PRO A 1006 -37.83 15.96 -17.62
CA PRO A 1006 -37.22 15.35 -18.82
C PRO A 1006 -35.69 15.17 -18.76
N LYS A 1007 -35.14 14.21 -19.51
CA LYS A 1007 -33.67 13.96 -19.62
C LYS A 1007 -33.00 14.89 -20.67
N PRO A 1008 -31.77 15.40 -20.44
CA PRO A 1008 -31.05 16.21 -21.44
C PRO A 1008 -30.54 15.39 -22.64
N PRO A 1009 -30.44 15.96 -23.86
CA PRO A 1009 -30.02 15.24 -25.07
C PRO A 1009 -28.52 14.85 -25.06
N LYS A 1010 -28.18 13.68 -25.60
CA LYS A 1010 -26.79 13.20 -25.76
C LYS A 1010 -26.06 13.96 -26.90
N PRO A 1011 -24.72 14.08 -26.86
CA PRO A 1011 -23.97 14.60 -28.00
C PRO A 1011 -24.21 13.81 -29.29
N GLY A 1012 -24.30 14.53 -30.40
CA GLY A 1012 -24.42 13.95 -31.74
C GLY A 1012 -23.11 13.35 -32.26
N VAL A 1013 -23.16 12.78 -33.48
CA VAL A 1013 -21.97 12.32 -34.21
C VAL A 1013 -21.27 13.52 -34.87
N ALA A 1014 -19.95 13.61 -34.74
CA ALA A 1014 -19.16 14.54 -35.56
C ALA A 1014 -19.16 14.08 -37.03
N ARG A 1015 -19.45 14.98 -37.96
CA ARG A 1015 -19.67 14.64 -39.38
C ARG A 1015 -18.48 15.05 -40.24
N LYS A 1016 -18.37 14.47 -41.44
CA LYS A 1016 -17.36 14.84 -42.45
C LYS A 1016 -15.92 14.77 -41.93
N LEU A 1017 -15.60 13.81 -41.06
CA LEU A 1017 -14.22 13.58 -40.63
C LEU A 1017 -13.37 13.16 -41.83
N LYS A 1018 -12.32 13.91 -42.13
CA LYS A 1018 -11.36 13.64 -43.20
C LYS A 1018 -9.94 13.79 -42.66
N ALA A 1019 -9.04 12.95 -43.16
CA ALA A 1019 -7.61 12.98 -42.86
C ALA A 1019 -6.83 13.05 -44.18
N THR A 1020 -5.98 14.06 -44.33
CA THR A 1020 -5.23 14.32 -45.57
C THR A 1020 -3.79 14.72 -45.27
N HIS A 1021 -2.83 14.13 -45.99
CA HIS A 1021 -1.42 14.54 -45.94
C HIS A 1021 -1.23 15.92 -46.57
N ARG A 1022 -0.57 16.85 -45.87
CA ARG A 1022 -0.23 18.18 -46.38
C ARG A 1022 1.05 18.69 -45.72
N SER A 1023 2.07 18.99 -46.53
CA SER A 1023 3.33 19.61 -46.10
C SER A 1023 4.01 18.88 -44.92
N GLY A 1024 4.18 17.55 -45.02
CA GLY A 1024 4.83 16.74 -43.97
C GLY A 1024 4.01 16.57 -42.69
N ALA A 1025 2.70 16.84 -42.74
CA ALA A 1025 1.79 16.70 -41.61
C ALA A 1025 0.47 16.05 -42.05
N LEU A 1026 -0.25 15.48 -41.09
CA LEU A 1026 -1.60 15.00 -41.27
C LEU A 1026 -2.60 16.10 -40.86
N GLN A 1027 -3.33 16.63 -41.83
CA GLN A 1027 -4.39 17.61 -41.59
C GLN A 1027 -5.73 16.88 -41.41
N LEU A 1028 -6.34 17.05 -40.24
CA LEU A 1028 -7.64 16.51 -39.87
C LEU A 1028 -8.69 17.62 -39.95
N THR A 1029 -9.84 17.32 -40.54
CA THR A 1029 -10.96 18.26 -40.65
C THR A 1029 -12.30 17.56 -40.40
N TRP A 1030 -13.24 18.22 -39.71
CA TRP A 1030 -14.56 17.66 -39.41
C TRP A 1030 -15.58 18.76 -39.08
N THR A 1031 -16.85 18.36 -38.98
CA THR A 1031 -17.94 19.16 -38.45
C THR A 1031 -18.22 18.73 -37.01
N PRO A 1032 -18.19 19.64 -36.03
CA PRO A 1032 -18.36 19.29 -34.62
C PRO A 1032 -19.69 18.60 -34.30
N ALA A 1033 -19.66 17.74 -33.28
CA ALA A 1033 -20.85 17.10 -32.73
C ALA A 1033 -21.79 18.14 -32.08
N LYS A 1034 -23.08 18.14 -32.45
CA LYS A 1034 -24.10 18.95 -31.77
C LYS A 1034 -24.22 18.52 -30.29
N TYR A 1035 -24.48 19.47 -29.39
CA TYR A 1035 -24.61 19.27 -27.93
C TYR A 1035 -23.34 18.78 -27.23
N ALA A 1036 -22.20 18.76 -27.91
CA ALA A 1036 -20.90 18.52 -27.29
C ALA A 1036 -20.37 19.80 -26.64
N ALA A 1037 -19.79 19.68 -25.45
CA ALA A 1037 -18.99 20.71 -24.79
C ALA A 1037 -17.52 20.65 -25.21
N ARG A 1038 -17.03 19.48 -25.63
CA ARG A 1038 -15.67 19.26 -26.17
C ARG A 1038 -15.63 18.05 -27.11
N GLN A 1039 -14.51 17.86 -27.79
CA GLN A 1039 -14.29 16.73 -28.70
C GLN A 1039 -12.97 16.05 -28.39
N GLU A 1040 -12.96 14.71 -28.42
CA GLU A 1040 -11.75 13.90 -28.25
C GLU A 1040 -11.44 13.19 -29.58
N LEU A 1041 -10.21 13.33 -30.06
CA LEU A 1041 -9.69 12.68 -31.26
C LEU A 1041 -8.61 11.67 -30.88
N ARG A 1042 -8.62 10.49 -31.49
CA ARG A 1042 -7.55 9.49 -31.36
C ARG A 1042 -6.94 9.18 -32.71
N VAL A 1043 -5.62 9.27 -32.83
CA VAL A 1043 -4.84 9.08 -34.05
C VAL A 1043 -3.91 7.90 -33.85
N GLN A 1044 -4.01 6.89 -34.71
CA GLN A 1044 -3.15 5.70 -34.72
C GLN A 1044 -2.56 5.53 -36.11
N LEU A 1045 -1.23 5.58 -36.23
CA LEU A 1045 -0.51 5.58 -37.49
C LEU A 1045 0.33 4.31 -37.67
N SER A 1046 0.62 3.96 -38.93
CA SER A 1046 1.34 2.74 -39.30
C SER A 1046 2.84 2.78 -38.99
N ASN A 1047 3.38 3.94 -38.60
CA ASN A 1047 4.77 4.10 -38.16
C ASN A 1047 4.90 3.99 -36.63
N GLY A 1048 3.89 3.44 -35.95
CA GLY A 1048 3.85 3.25 -34.50
C GLY A 1048 3.26 4.43 -33.71
N ILE A 1049 3.07 5.61 -34.31
CA ILE A 1049 2.58 6.79 -33.58
C ILE A 1049 1.11 6.62 -33.14
N GLY A 1050 0.87 6.65 -31.83
CA GLY A 1050 -0.45 6.70 -31.21
C GLY A 1050 -0.62 7.92 -30.30
N GLN A 1051 -1.61 8.79 -30.59
CA GLN A 1051 -1.84 10.05 -29.86
C GLN A 1051 -3.33 10.34 -29.64
N VAL A 1052 -3.64 11.05 -28.55
CA VAL A 1052 -4.97 11.58 -28.21
C VAL A 1052 -4.93 13.11 -28.23
N PHE A 1053 -6.01 13.73 -28.70
CA PHE A 1053 -6.16 15.19 -28.71
C PHE A 1053 -7.53 15.59 -28.19
N ARG A 1054 -7.56 16.55 -27.25
CA ARG A 1054 -8.79 17.19 -26.79
C ARG A 1054 -8.90 18.60 -27.30
N VAL A 1055 -10.06 18.90 -27.88
CA VAL A 1055 -10.31 20.20 -28.49
C VAL A 1055 -11.68 20.74 -28.11
N SER A 1056 -11.85 22.05 -28.20
CA SER A 1056 -13.13 22.71 -27.88
C SER A 1056 -14.30 22.17 -28.72
N ALA A 1057 -15.53 22.39 -28.23
CA ALA A 1057 -16.76 22.09 -28.99
C ALA A 1057 -16.80 22.72 -30.40
N ARG A 1058 -16.06 23.80 -30.63
CA ARG A 1058 -16.11 24.56 -31.89
C ARG A 1058 -14.97 24.22 -32.85
N THR A 1059 -13.93 23.52 -32.39
CA THR A 1059 -12.78 23.18 -33.22
C THR A 1059 -13.18 22.27 -34.37
N LYS A 1060 -12.77 22.63 -35.60
CA LYS A 1060 -13.12 21.93 -36.84
C LYS A 1060 -11.92 21.30 -37.55
N ARG A 1061 -10.70 21.60 -37.10
CA ARG A 1061 -9.44 21.24 -37.75
C ARG A 1061 -8.36 20.97 -36.71
N LEU A 1062 -7.47 20.03 -37.00
CA LEU A 1062 -6.28 19.71 -36.20
C LEU A 1062 -5.13 19.32 -37.15
N LYS A 1063 -3.91 19.75 -36.82
CA LYS A 1063 -2.69 19.38 -37.57
C LYS A 1063 -1.84 18.47 -36.69
N VAL A 1064 -1.51 17.28 -37.20
CA VAL A 1064 -0.55 16.37 -36.56
C VAL A 1064 0.77 16.48 -37.35
N PRO A 1065 1.84 17.07 -36.78
CA PRO A 1065 3.09 17.31 -37.49
C PRO A 1065 3.89 16.01 -37.72
N ASN A 1066 4.91 16.08 -38.57
CA ASN A 1066 5.91 15.02 -38.79
C ASN A 1066 5.31 13.67 -39.23
N VAL A 1067 4.27 13.71 -40.05
CA VAL A 1067 3.66 12.51 -40.65
C VAL A 1067 4.06 12.45 -42.12
N ALA A 1068 4.91 11.49 -42.48
CA ALA A 1068 5.36 11.28 -43.85
C ALA A 1068 4.23 10.81 -44.76
N SER A 1069 4.30 11.15 -46.05
CA SER A 1069 3.25 10.87 -47.05
C SER A 1069 2.96 9.38 -47.28
N THR A 1070 3.89 8.51 -46.90
CA THR A 1070 3.79 7.04 -47.00
C THR A 1070 3.06 6.41 -45.80
N VAL A 1071 2.88 7.15 -44.71
CA VAL A 1071 2.26 6.68 -43.47
C VAL A 1071 0.74 6.54 -43.65
N THR A 1072 0.20 5.43 -43.17
CA THR A 1072 -1.24 5.11 -43.17
C THR A 1072 -1.75 5.01 -41.74
N GLY A 1073 -3.04 4.76 -41.51
CA GLY A 1073 -3.57 4.69 -40.15
C GLY A 1073 -5.07 4.93 -40.01
N ARG A 1074 -5.51 5.21 -38.79
CA ARG A 1074 -6.90 5.44 -38.41
C ARG A 1074 -7.02 6.65 -37.48
N VAL A 1075 -8.07 7.44 -37.70
CA VAL A 1075 -8.45 8.57 -36.86
C VAL A 1075 -9.89 8.35 -36.39
N THR A 1076 -10.15 8.59 -35.11
CA THR A 1076 -11.50 8.58 -34.55
C THR A 1076 -11.80 9.87 -33.81
N ILE A 1077 -13.07 10.27 -33.74
CA ILE A 1077 -13.52 11.45 -33.00
C ILE A 1077 -14.84 11.19 -32.30
N VAL A 1078 -14.98 11.70 -31.08
CA VAL A 1078 -16.23 11.65 -30.31
C VAL A 1078 -16.53 13.00 -29.66
N GLY A 1079 -17.81 13.38 -29.64
CA GLY A 1079 -18.28 14.56 -28.90
C GLY A 1079 -18.59 14.20 -27.45
N LEU A 1080 -18.13 15.02 -26.50
CA LEU A 1080 -18.37 14.83 -25.07
C LEU A 1080 -19.22 15.99 -24.55
N ARG A 1081 -20.27 15.70 -23.78
CA ARG A 1081 -21.07 16.71 -23.07
C ARG A 1081 -20.31 17.21 -21.83
N ALA A 1082 -20.76 18.31 -21.23
CA ALA A 1082 -20.14 18.90 -20.04
C ALA A 1082 -20.07 17.90 -18.86
N ASP A 1083 -21.02 16.96 -18.78
CA ASP A 1083 -21.07 15.89 -17.79
C ASP A 1083 -20.27 14.63 -18.17
N GLY A 1084 -19.42 14.71 -19.20
CA GLY A 1084 -18.59 13.60 -19.67
C GLY A 1084 -19.32 12.55 -20.52
N VAL A 1085 -20.65 12.65 -20.72
CA VAL A 1085 -21.37 11.72 -21.58
C VAL A 1085 -20.84 11.79 -23.01
N ALA A 1086 -20.32 10.67 -23.50
CA ALA A 1086 -19.86 10.52 -24.87
C ALA A 1086 -21.04 10.30 -25.83
N GLY A 1087 -20.95 10.95 -26.99
CA GLY A 1087 -21.79 10.67 -28.15
C GLY A 1087 -21.31 9.44 -28.93
N LYS A 1088 -21.87 9.26 -30.12
CA LYS A 1088 -21.42 8.23 -31.06
C LYS A 1088 -20.11 8.65 -31.75
N THR A 1089 -19.17 7.72 -31.90
CA THR A 1089 -17.84 7.93 -32.52
C THR A 1089 -17.92 7.99 -34.05
N ALA A 1090 -17.19 8.92 -34.67
CA ALA A 1090 -16.91 8.94 -36.11
C ALA A 1090 -15.47 8.48 -36.39
N ARG A 1091 -15.23 7.91 -37.58
CA ARG A 1091 -13.94 7.30 -37.96
C ARG A 1091 -13.50 7.74 -39.36
N ALA A 1092 -12.20 7.83 -39.59
CA ALA A 1092 -11.60 8.04 -40.90
C ALA A 1092 -10.30 7.23 -41.03
N THR A 1093 -9.98 6.80 -42.24
CA THR A 1093 -8.73 6.11 -42.57
C THR A 1093 -7.73 7.09 -43.15
N VAL A 1094 -6.48 7.00 -42.71
CA VAL A 1094 -5.34 7.72 -43.29
C VAL A 1094 -4.78 6.86 -44.43
N LYS A 1095 -4.86 7.37 -45.65
CA LYS A 1095 -4.32 6.71 -46.85
C LYS A 1095 -2.95 7.31 -47.20
N ARG A 1096 -2.12 6.56 -47.94
CA ARG A 1096 -0.90 7.11 -48.56
C ARG A 1096 -1.26 8.31 -49.43
N ALA A 1097 -0.40 9.33 -49.45
CA ALA A 1097 -0.56 10.42 -50.40
C ALA A 1097 -0.37 9.89 -51.83
N PRO A 1098 -1.15 10.37 -52.81
CA PRO A 1098 -0.88 10.08 -54.22
C PRO A 1098 0.54 10.54 -54.56
N LYS A 1099 1.27 9.75 -55.36
CA LYS A 1099 2.57 10.18 -55.91
C LYS A 1099 2.37 11.53 -56.60
N LYS A 1100 3.17 12.54 -56.24
CA LYS A 1100 3.23 13.78 -57.02
C LYS A 1100 3.60 13.36 -58.45
N ARG A 1101 2.73 13.72 -59.40
CA ARG A 1101 2.98 13.56 -60.83
C ARG A 1101 4.08 14.51 -61.26
#